data_AF-A0A7C5FJM9-F1
#
_entry.id   AF-A0A7C5FJM9-F1
#
_cell.length_a   1.000
_cell.length_b   1.000
_cell.length_c   1.000
_cell.angle_alpha   90.00
_cell.angle_beta   90.00
_cell.angle_gamma   90.00
#
_symmetry.space_group_name_H-M   'P 1'
#
loop_
_entity.id
_entity.type
_entity.pdbx_description
1 polymer ?
#
loop_
_entity_poly.entity_id
_entity_poly.type
_entity_poly.pdbx_seq_one_letter_code
_entity_poly.pdbx_strand_id
1 'polypeptide(L)'
;MFRKLGVSIFTVLAILLAITYTFGAPLLKLESGTFDLTARGSATNYRELAATSSSPYRIIQCKGPILPNWRQSIENAGAKILGYLPDYAYLVKATPTIESKISKYSFVRATGAYLPRYKISPSLSSVPAAKTVEITVLLHPGENVNFVKTKLELAGAVLMDASTAGAQPILTVEAPGSAIKDIAAIDAVQWLEYRAERKLLNDVARSITKVNDAWVDTGLYGAGQIVAVADTGLDTGVMASLSQDFAGRIQSVYALGRPGNWSDTHGHGTHTSGTVLGNGRLSGSNPATHSYATSFAGVAPEAKLVMQSIMDSSGGLGGLPSDLNDLFLQAYNDGARVHSNSWGADVYGAYTTDSRNVDMFMWNHKDMVIVFAAGNAGSDSNADGKIDADSMGSPATAKNCITVGATENFRLSGGVQMTYGDAFGYPAPPISTDLMSNNADGMAAFSSRGPCDDGRIKPDICAPGTNIISCRSHASGAGVGWGAYNADYCYSGGTSMACPHVAGAAALVRQFFIQNKGWSYVSAAMVKAALINGAKDMTPGQYGTGSKQEISRRPDQSQGWGKLDLYNTFKTPTSGILEFDDHTTGLTTGQTVTYEYQVSEGDALHFTLVWTDYPATTGAGTKLVNDLDMLLTAPDGTKYYPNGRTSADHVNNIEDIIVDADHTTTGKYTLTVTAFNIASSDPQPYALVQRLTPGLPDLSSSTKTSSPTGGVYGGQTITYTIRVRNTGAPSSNTVVTDPIPDTTTYVPNSTTLNGVPVDDTGGVCPLVTGLVVNSPGSDPGVIRRGYDAVITFQVIVNDGLDEGTPIENTATITADDGVSVQVTALNRIPRKIRVMPGGTGDGSSWDYAKPTILAALQDAFAGDEIWVAAGTYIGAITVPDGMKLYGGFAGTETSQEERNPEVNISIIDAKYAGSAVTVAEGATSSTVIDGFTIRNGKGTKVIVGNQTMMCGGGIYSVNASPIIAHNRITANNVTHRGGGIYCVGGAPTIVDNLIYGNIARTQNYTGYGGGIYCATSDAVIERNSIFSNRANPSGGGIACAPGASPTIMYNTFTDNGAMWGGAVFCDTESKPLVANNWIIGNKATLGGGFFCGRSADASFINNTLVRNYSSPGGAIAIYSAQPIVANNIVTANAVGISKAGNLNTPTLANNCVYKNLLTDYLGISAGATDIMADPMFVSATTGDYRLSALSPCIDAGVDTYVQPDWTDVYGNLRISGTNVDIGAYEYQQEE
;
A
#
# COMPACT_ATOMS: atom_id res chain seq x y z
N MET A 1 -27.46 5.84 19.01
CA MET A 1 -27.53 6.00 20.49
C MET A 1 -27.53 4.61 21.11
N PHE A 2 -26.38 4.16 21.61
CA PHE A 2 -26.18 2.78 22.08
C PHE A 2 -26.31 2.69 23.61
N ARG A 3 -26.64 1.51 24.13
CA ARG A 3 -26.68 1.22 25.57
C ARG A 3 -26.12 -0.17 25.85
N LYS A 4 -25.17 -0.24 26.78
CA LYS A 4 -24.71 -1.50 27.40
C LYS A 4 -25.86 -2.10 28.20
N LEU A 5 -26.18 -3.37 27.95
CA LEU A 5 -27.41 -3.99 28.49
C LEU A 5 -27.21 -4.65 29.87
N GLY A 6 -25.97 -4.97 30.23
CA GLY A 6 -25.61 -5.47 31.55
C GLY A 6 -24.19 -6.00 31.61
N VAL A 7 -23.79 -6.41 32.82
CA VAL A 7 -22.64 -7.27 33.08
C VAL A 7 -23.11 -8.36 34.03
N SER A 8 -22.67 -9.61 33.82
CA SER A 8 -23.03 -10.74 34.70
C SER A 8 -21.89 -11.74 34.81
N ILE A 9 -21.74 -12.31 36.00
CA ILE A 9 -20.74 -13.34 36.30
C ILE A 9 -21.47 -14.66 36.50
N PHE A 10 -21.09 -15.69 35.74
CA PHE A 10 -21.64 -17.03 35.87
C PHE A 10 -20.54 -18.02 36.23
N THR A 11 -20.84 -18.88 37.21
CA THR A 11 -20.04 -20.08 37.48
C THR A 11 -20.67 -21.24 36.74
N VAL A 12 -20.04 -21.71 35.66
CA VAL A 12 -20.53 -22.87 34.91
C VAL A 12 -20.17 -24.12 35.69
N LEU A 13 -21.09 -24.58 36.56
CA LEU A 13 -20.90 -25.84 37.27
C LEU A 13 -20.93 -26.98 36.23
N ALA A 14 -19.78 -27.59 35.97
CA ALA A 14 -19.59 -28.64 34.96
C ALA A 14 -20.24 -29.99 35.40
N ILE A 15 -21.56 -29.99 35.58
CA ILE A 15 -22.35 -31.18 35.87
C ILE A 15 -22.50 -31.99 34.58
N LEU A 16 -21.66 -33.01 34.43
CA LEU A 16 -21.99 -34.28 33.75
C LEU A 16 -22.64 -34.21 32.36
N LEU A 17 -22.28 -33.24 31.51
CA LEU A 17 -22.33 -33.45 30.06
C LEU A 17 -20.95 -33.86 29.55
N ALA A 18 -20.84 -35.14 29.20
CA ALA A 18 -19.71 -35.67 28.45
C ALA A 18 -19.80 -35.25 26.97
N ILE A 19 -19.61 -33.95 26.70
CA ILE A 19 -19.15 -33.54 25.37
C ILE A 19 -17.75 -34.10 25.24
N THR A 20 -17.58 -35.11 24.39
CA THR A 20 -16.29 -35.77 24.14
C THR A 20 -15.39 -34.87 23.29
N TYR A 21 -14.92 -33.76 23.86
CA TYR A 21 -13.72 -33.10 23.36
C TYR A 21 -12.55 -34.06 23.52
N THR A 22 -12.19 -34.72 22.42
CA THR A 22 -11.00 -35.56 22.31
C THR A 22 -9.76 -34.68 22.26
N PHE A 23 -9.43 -34.06 23.40
CA PHE A 23 -8.10 -33.48 23.60
C PHE A 23 -7.06 -34.55 23.32
N GLY A 24 -6.06 -34.21 22.49
CA GLY A 24 -4.85 -35.02 22.37
C GLY A 24 -4.22 -35.19 23.75
N ALA A 25 -3.59 -36.34 24.00
CA ALA A 25 -3.00 -36.65 25.29
C ALA A 25 -1.98 -35.56 25.69
N PRO A 26 -2.21 -34.77 26.77
CA PRO A 26 -1.46 -33.55 27.00
C PRO A 26 0.03 -33.84 27.28
N LEU A 27 0.88 -33.35 26.39
CA LEU A 27 2.33 -33.53 26.45
C LEU A 27 2.92 -32.43 27.34
N LEU A 28 3.85 -32.79 28.23
CA LEU A 28 4.53 -31.81 29.07
C LEU A 28 5.54 -31.03 28.21
N LYS A 29 5.34 -29.72 28.08
CA LYS A 29 6.27 -28.82 27.36
C LYS A 29 7.27 -28.19 28.33
N LEU A 30 8.55 -28.55 28.20
CA LEU A 30 9.67 -27.91 28.89
C LEU A 30 10.61 -27.29 27.85
N GLU A 31 11.44 -26.34 28.28
CA GLU A 31 12.56 -25.80 27.49
C GLU A 31 13.47 -26.90 26.92
N SER A 32 13.72 -27.93 27.72
CA SER A 32 14.48 -29.14 27.33
C SER A 32 13.75 -30.06 26.34
N GLY A 33 12.60 -29.65 25.79
CA GLY A 33 11.77 -30.40 24.85
C GLY A 33 10.42 -30.89 25.43
N THR A 34 9.54 -31.31 24.51
CA THR A 34 8.17 -31.76 24.79
C THR A 34 8.08 -33.30 24.82
N PHE A 35 7.39 -33.87 25.81
CA PHE A 35 7.26 -35.34 25.96
C PHE A 35 6.03 -35.78 26.77
N ASP A 36 5.61 -37.04 26.61
CA ASP A 36 4.55 -37.62 27.45
C ASP A 36 5.13 -38.21 28.76
N LEU A 37 4.72 -37.65 29.90
CA LEU A 37 5.14 -38.12 31.24
C LEU A 37 4.64 -39.54 31.58
N THR A 38 3.65 -40.07 30.85
CA THR A 38 3.17 -41.46 30.98
C THR A 38 4.02 -42.48 30.21
N ALA A 39 4.74 -42.04 29.16
CA ALA A 39 5.45 -42.91 28.22
C ALA A 39 6.80 -43.44 28.76
N ARG A 40 6.76 -44.21 29.84
CA ARG A 40 7.93 -44.84 30.48
C ARG A 40 8.50 -45.98 29.62
N GLY A 41 9.24 -45.69 28.55
CA GLY A 41 10.13 -46.69 27.93
C GLY A 41 10.67 -46.51 26.50
N SER A 42 10.27 -45.51 25.72
CA SER A 42 10.49 -45.51 24.25
C SER A 42 11.44 -44.44 23.67
N ALA A 43 12.19 -43.70 24.49
CA ALA A 43 13.23 -42.78 24.01
C ALA A 43 14.57 -43.53 23.81
N THR A 44 14.82 -44.04 22.61
CA THR A 44 15.84 -45.08 22.32
C THR A 44 17.33 -44.66 22.41
N ASN A 45 17.67 -43.41 22.75
CA ASN A 45 19.05 -42.89 22.65
C ASN A 45 19.58 -42.10 23.87
N TYR A 46 18.95 -42.20 25.04
CA TYR A 46 19.42 -41.47 26.24
C TYR A 46 19.58 -42.39 27.47
N ARG A 47 20.78 -43.00 27.59
CA ARG A 47 21.30 -43.52 28.87
C ARG A 47 22.09 -42.43 29.59
N GLU A 48 22.27 -42.63 30.90
CA GLU A 48 23.16 -41.85 31.78
C GLU A 48 22.82 -40.37 31.99
N LEU A 49 21.80 -40.14 32.82
CA LEU A 49 21.96 -39.36 34.05
C LEU A 49 20.82 -39.72 35.01
N ALA A 50 21.03 -40.75 35.83
CA ALA A 50 20.01 -41.28 36.72
C ALA A 50 19.83 -40.38 37.95
N ALA A 51 18.82 -39.51 37.91
CA ALA A 51 18.28 -38.93 39.14
C ALA A 51 17.87 -40.08 40.07
N THR A 52 18.42 -40.11 41.29
CA THR A 52 18.07 -41.13 42.27
C THR A 52 16.59 -41.00 42.64
N SER A 53 15.91 -42.12 42.87
CA SER A 53 14.47 -42.15 43.18
C SER A 53 14.09 -41.41 44.47
N SER A 54 15.08 -40.92 45.22
CA SER A 54 15.01 -40.11 46.44
C SER A 54 14.84 -38.61 46.24
N SER A 55 15.05 -38.05 45.03
CA SER A 55 14.98 -36.59 44.81
C SER A 55 13.65 -35.99 45.33
N PRO A 56 13.65 -34.89 46.10
CA PRO A 56 12.43 -34.33 46.68
C PRO A 56 11.63 -33.46 45.69
N TYR A 57 12.08 -33.31 44.44
CA TYR A 57 11.43 -32.48 43.42
C TYR A 57 10.70 -33.33 42.37
N ARG A 58 9.40 -33.05 42.21
CA ARG A 58 8.47 -33.87 41.43
C ARG A 58 7.64 -33.03 40.47
N ILE A 59 7.23 -33.64 39.38
CA ILE A 59 6.22 -33.13 38.46
C ILE A 59 4.92 -33.88 38.75
N ILE A 60 3.83 -33.15 38.96
CA ILE A 60 2.46 -33.68 39.04
C ILE A 60 1.69 -33.12 37.84
N GLN A 61 1.26 -33.98 36.90
CA GLN A 61 0.43 -33.54 35.76
C GLN A 61 -1.03 -33.94 36.00
N CYS A 62 -1.96 -33.00 35.80
CA CYS A 62 -3.40 -33.20 35.85
C CYS A 62 -3.98 -33.62 34.48
N LYS A 63 -5.27 -33.97 34.43
CA LYS A 63 -5.96 -34.43 33.22
C LYS A 63 -6.58 -33.33 32.36
N GLY A 64 -6.58 -32.08 32.84
CA GLY A 64 -7.23 -30.92 32.24
C GLY A 64 -7.01 -29.68 33.13
N PRO A 65 -7.67 -28.55 32.82
CA PRO A 65 -7.54 -27.30 33.57
C PRO A 65 -7.65 -27.45 35.08
N ILE A 66 -6.82 -26.70 35.81
CA ILE A 66 -6.69 -26.87 37.26
C ILE A 66 -7.90 -26.26 37.97
N LEU A 67 -8.78 -27.11 38.51
CA LEU A 67 -9.83 -26.67 39.42
C LEU A 67 -9.24 -26.30 40.80
N PRO A 68 -9.73 -25.27 41.50
CA PRO A 68 -9.19 -24.84 42.80
C PRO A 68 -9.11 -25.96 43.85
N ASN A 69 -10.08 -26.87 43.87
CA ASN A 69 -10.09 -28.02 44.77
C ASN A 69 -9.05 -29.10 44.43
N TRP A 70 -8.58 -29.19 43.17
CA TRP A 70 -7.50 -30.09 42.78
C TRP A 70 -6.15 -29.58 43.30
N ARG A 71 -5.89 -28.27 43.14
CA ARG A 71 -4.71 -27.61 43.70
C ARG A 71 -4.66 -27.80 45.22
N GLN A 72 -5.74 -27.47 45.91
CA GLN A 72 -5.86 -27.62 47.36
C GLN A 72 -5.68 -29.09 47.81
N SER A 73 -6.11 -30.06 47.00
CA SER A 73 -5.90 -31.50 47.28
C SER A 73 -4.42 -31.92 47.17
N ILE A 74 -3.66 -31.36 46.23
CA ILE A 74 -2.20 -31.58 46.11
C ILE A 74 -1.48 -31.00 47.34
N GLU A 75 -1.84 -29.79 47.76
CA GLU A 75 -1.24 -29.11 48.91
C GLU A 75 -1.60 -29.82 50.23
N ASN A 76 -2.87 -30.22 50.41
CA ASN A 76 -3.33 -31.03 51.55
C ASN A 76 -2.69 -32.42 51.63
N ALA A 77 -2.17 -32.98 50.54
CA ALA A 77 -1.41 -34.24 50.56
C ALA A 77 -0.01 -34.08 51.20
N GLY A 78 0.45 -32.84 51.41
CA GLY A 78 1.75 -32.47 51.96
C GLY A 78 2.79 -32.02 50.91
N ALA A 79 2.40 -31.82 49.64
CA ALA A 79 3.30 -31.30 48.62
C ALA A 79 3.31 -29.76 48.61
N LYS A 80 4.48 -29.15 48.60
CA LYS A 80 4.61 -27.69 48.37
C LYS A 80 4.70 -27.44 46.87
N ILE A 81 3.71 -26.78 46.28
CA ILE A 81 3.80 -26.31 44.89
C ILE A 81 4.87 -25.21 44.81
N LEU A 82 5.75 -25.30 43.80
CA LEU A 82 6.88 -24.39 43.57
C LEU A 82 6.71 -23.52 42.32
N GLY A 83 5.92 -24.00 41.35
CA GLY A 83 5.60 -23.29 40.12
C GLY A 83 4.76 -24.15 39.17
N TYR A 84 4.15 -23.49 38.18
CA TYR A 84 3.38 -24.14 37.11
C TYR A 84 4.30 -24.62 35.98
N LEU A 85 3.92 -25.72 35.35
CA LEU A 85 4.50 -26.23 34.12
C LEU A 85 3.35 -26.45 33.10
N PRO A 86 3.56 -26.20 31.79
CA PRO A 86 2.51 -26.27 30.78
C PRO A 86 1.78 -27.62 30.72
N ASP A 87 0.60 -27.58 30.12
CA ASP A 87 -0.26 -28.76 29.93
C ASP A 87 -0.67 -29.39 31.27
N TYR A 88 -1.10 -28.50 32.17
CA TYR A 88 -1.75 -28.77 33.45
C TYR A 88 -0.83 -29.44 34.49
N ALA A 89 0.45 -29.05 34.55
CA ALA A 89 1.43 -29.62 35.45
C ALA A 89 1.91 -28.65 36.55
N TYR A 90 2.35 -29.21 37.67
CA TYR A 90 3.03 -28.49 38.74
C TYR A 90 4.40 -29.09 39.04
N LEU A 91 5.39 -28.21 39.19
CA LEU A 91 6.64 -28.50 39.86
C LEU A 91 6.40 -28.39 41.38
N VAL A 92 6.66 -29.48 42.13
CA VAL A 92 6.38 -29.55 43.57
C VAL A 92 7.57 -30.11 44.35
N LYS A 93 7.71 -29.68 45.62
CA LYS A 93 8.54 -30.37 46.62
C LYS A 93 7.69 -31.41 47.32
N ALA A 94 7.95 -32.69 47.05
CA ALA A 94 7.21 -33.83 47.57
C ALA A 94 8.13 -35.06 47.73
N THR A 95 8.02 -35.76 48.85
CA THR A 95 8.70 -37.06 49.03
C THR A 95 8.03 -38.13 48.15
N PRO A 96 8.73 -39.25 47.83
CA PRO A 96 8.12 -40.37 47.09
C PRO A 96 6.81 -40.89 47.72
N THR A 97 6.70 -40.82 49.05
CA THR A 97 5.49 -41.20 49.79
C THR A 97 4.33 -40.23 49.56
N ILE A 98 4.61 -38.95 49.37
CA ILE A 98 3.60 -37.91 49.06
C ILE A 98 3.20 -38.00 47.59
N GLU A 99 4.16 -38.17 46.67
CA GLU A 99 3.89 -38.47 45.25
C GLU A 99 2.97 -39.70 45.08
N SER A 100 3.24 -40.79 45.82
CA SER A 100 2.44 -42.03 45.83
C SER A 100 1.04 -41.89 46.46
N LYS A 101 0.76 -40.81 47.19
CA LYS A 101 -0.61 -40.41 47.57
C LYS A 101 -1.28 -39.66 46.43
N ILE A 102 -0.61 -38.64 45.90
CA ILE A 102 -1.15 -37.73 44.87
C ILE A 102 -1.46 -38.47 43.56
N SER A 103 -0.62 -39.42 43.16
CA SER A 103 -0.80 -40.23 41.94
C SER A 103 -2.07 -41.11 41.93
N LYS A 104 -2.80 -41.19 43.05
CA LYS A 104 -4.07 -41.91 43.18
C LYS A 104 -5.30 -41.00 43.07
N TYR A 105 -5.12 -39.68 43.01
CA TYR A 105 -6.24 -38.75 42.79
C TYR A 105 -6.78 -38.88 41.36
N SER A 106 -8.10 -38.93 41.22
CA SER A 106 -8.78 -39.18 39.94
C SER A 106 -8.47 -38.15 38.85
N PHE A 107 -8.11 -36.93 39.24
CA PHE A 107 -7.72 -35.83 38.34
C PHE A 107 -6.25 -35.86 37.91
N VAL A 108 -5.38 -36.65 38.54
CA VAL A 108 -3.96 -36.74 38.18
C VAL A 108 -3.78 -37.68 36.99
N ARG A 109 -3.03 -37.23 35.98
CA ARG A 109 -2.65 -37.97 34.77
C ARG A 109 -1.35 -38.75 34.98
N ALA A 110 -0.33 -38.10 35.53
CA ALA A 110 1.01 -38.67 35.66
C ALA A 110 1.82 -38.01 36.80
N THR A 111 2.83 -38.73 37.30
CA THR A 111 3.82 -38.21 38.25
C THR A 111 5.23 -38.71 37.90
N GLY A 112 6.24 -37.90 38.19
CA GLY A 112 7.65 -38.27 37.99
C GLY A 112 8.63 -37.32 38.68
N ALA A 113 9.92 -37.68 38.65
CA ALA A 113 11.01 -36.85 39.18
C ALA A 113 11.38 -35.69 38.23
N TYR A 114 11.75 -34.54 38.79
CA TYR A 114 12.31 -33.43 38.03
C TYR A 114 13.79 -33.70 37.74
N LEU A 115 14.09 -34.23 36.54
CA LEU A 115 15.40 -34.74 36.17
C LEU A 115 16.42 -33.62 35.86
N PRO A 116 17.74 -33.82 36.08
CA PRO A 116 18.78 -32.85 35.77
C PRO A 116 18.71 -32.24 34.35
N ARG A 117 18.40 -33.07 33.34
CA ARG A 117 18.25 -32.62 31.94
C ARG A 117 17.13 -31.58 31.71
N TYR A 118 16.18 -31.45 32.63
CA TYR A 118 15.09 -30.47 32.57
C TYR A 118 15.47 -29.10 33.15
N LYS A 119 16.71 -28.96 33.63
CA LYS A 119 17.22 -27.79 34.36
C LYS A 119 18.22 -26.96 33.55
N ILE A 120 18.50 -27.33 32.31
CA ILE A 120 19.56 -26.72 31.48
C ILE A 120 18.89 -26.02 30.29
N SER A 121 19.21 -24.75 30.05
CA SER A 121 18.72 -24.02 28.87
C SER A 121 19.20 -24.68 27.56
N PRO A 122 18.43 -24.57 26.46
CA PRO A 122 18.87 -25.04 25.15
C PRO A 122 20.24 -24.45 24.76
N SER A 123 20.46 -23.16 25.06
CA SER A 123 21.70 -22.43 24.82
C SER A 123 22.91 -22.96 25.64
N LEU A 124 22.72 -23.46 26.86
CA LEU A 124 23.79 -24.10 27.64
C LEU A 124 24.06 -25.56 27.25
N SER A 125 23.09 -26.23 26.61
CA SER A 125 23.21 -27.67 26.28
C SER A 125 24.33 -28.00 25.29
N SER A 126 24.82 -27.01 24.53
CA SER A 126 25.81 -27.12 23.46
C SER A 126 27.21 -26.61 23.82
N VAL A 127 27.44 -26.14 25.06
CA VAL A 127 28.73 -25.55 25.48
C VAL A 127 29.87 -26.59 25.37
N PRO A 128 30.95 -26.31 24.62
CA PRO A 128 32.11 -27.20 24.55
C PRO A 128 32.73 -27.43 25.93
N ALA A 129 33.09 -28.67 26.27
CA ALA A 129 33.50 -29.05 27.61
C ALA A 129 34.70 -28.25 28.20
N ALA A 130 35.56 -27.72 27.33
CA ALA A 130 36.73 -26.90 27.69
C ALA A 130 36.49 -25.38 27.61
N LYS A 131 35.30 -24.92 27.20
CA LYS A 131 34.94 -23.48 27.21
C LYS A 131 34.42 -23.12 28.60
N THR A 132 35.03 -22.12 29.23
CA THR A 132 34.48 -21.48 30.44
C THR A 132 33.41 -20.47 30.06
N VAL A 133 32.33 -20.41 30.84
CA VAL A 133 31.16 -19.56 30.63
C VAL A 133 30.61 -19.04 31.97
N GLU A 134 30.07 -17.83 31.98
CA GLU A 134 29.31 -17.32 33.12
C GLU A 134 27.84 -17.80 33.02
N ILE A 135 27.32 -18.36 34.11
CA ILE A 135 25.96 -18.91 34.17
C ILE A 135 25.21 -18.44 35.42
N THR A 136 23.90 -18.25 35.26
CA THR A 136 22.94 -18.02 36.34
C THR A 136 22.43 -19.37 36.86
N VAL A 137 22.53 -19.57 38.17
CA VAL A 137 22.10 -20.78 38.88
C VAL A 137 20.93 -20.41 39.79
N LEU A 138 19.71 -20.71 39.35
CA LEU A 138 18.48 -20.46 40.09
C LEU A 138 18.13 -21.66 40.97
N LEU A 139 17.90 -21.44 42.27
CA LEU A 139 17.58 -22.50 43.23
C LEU A 139 16.07 -22.62 43.49
N HIS A 140 15.64 -23.78 43.99
CA HIS A 140 14.27 -23.97 44.47
C HIS A 140 13.99 -23.13 45.75
N PRO A 141 12.71 -22.72 46.00
CA PRO A 141 12.35 -21.86 47.13
C PRO A 141 12.71 -22.44 48.52
N GLY A 142 13.64 -21.79 49.22
CA GLY A 142 14.05 -22.12 50.58
C GLY A 142 15.24 -23.08 50.70
N GLU A 143 16.01 -23.28 49.62
CA GLU A 143 17.24 -24.08 49.67
C GLU A 143 18.44 -23.31 50.26
N ASN A 144 19.40 -24.05 50.83
CA ASN A 144 20.56 -23.47 51.50
C ASN A 144 21.70 -23.15 50.51
N VAL A 145 21.92 -21.86 50.25
CA VAL A 145 22.96 -21.35 49.34
C VAL A 145 24.37 -21.83 49.70
N ASN A 146 24.74 -21.88 50.98
CA ASN A 146 26.08 -22.33 51.39
C ASN A 146 26.32 -23.82 51.07
N PHE A 147 25.29 -24.67 51.21
CA PHE A 147 25.36 -26.08 50.81
C PHE A 147 25.50 -26.25 49.30
N VAL A 148 24.84 -25.40 48.51
CA VAL A 148 24.99 -25.43 47.04
C VAL A 148 26.33 -24.86 46.60
N LYS A 149 26.84 -23.79 47.21
CA LYS A 149 28.17 -23.22 46.96
C LYS A 149 29.26 -24.29 47.02
N THR A 150 29.32 -25.09 48.08
CA THR A 150 30.33 -26.16 48.20
C THR A 150 30.18 -27.23 47.10
N LYS A 151 28.98 -27.47 46.57
CA LYS A 151 28.78 -28.37 45.43
C LYS A 151 29.18 -27.77 44.08
N LEU A 152 29.00 -26.46 43.91
CA LEU A 152 29.48 -25.71 42.74
C LEU A 152 31.01 -25.70 42.70
N GLU A 153 31.65 -25.43 43.84
CA GLU A 153 33.11 -25.50 44.01
C GLU A 153 33.66 -26.90 43.70
N LEU A 154 32.98 -27.96 44.17
CA LEU A 154 33.33 -29.36 43.85
C LEU A 154 33.11 -29.74 42.38
N ALA A 155 32.22 -29.06 41.66
CA ALA A 155 32.05 -29.21 40.21
C ALA A 155 33.07 -28.37 39.40
N GLY A 156 33.94 -27.61 40.06
CA GLY A 156 34.92 -26.74 39.40
C GLY A 156 34.37 -25.39 38.94
N ALA A 157 33.24 -24.94 39.49
CA ALA A 157 32.68 -23.60 39.25
C ALA A 157 33.09 -22.61 40.35
N VAL A 158 33.35 -21.35 39.95
CA VAL A 158 33.75 -20.25 40.83
C VAL A 158 32.55 -19.33 41.08
N LEU A 159 32.21 -19.11 42.35
CA LEU A 159 31.11 -18.22 42.71
C LEU A 159 31.49 -16.74 42.53
N MET A 160 30.73 -16.02 41.71
CA MET A 160 30.90 -14.58 41.47
C MET A 160 30.00 -13.75 42.39
N ASP A 161 28.72 -14.11 42.50
CA ASP A 161 27.72 -13.42 43.34
C ASP A 161 26.60 -14.38 43.79
N ALA A 162 25.89 -14.05 44.87
CA ALA A 162 24.72 -14.78 45.33
C ALA A 162 23.69 -13.88 46.05
N SER A 163 22.46 -13.79 45.51
CA SER A 163 21.32 -13.17 46.19
C SER A 163 20.47 -14.19 46.94
N THR A 164 20.06 -13.82 48.15
CA THR A 164 19.09 -14.52 49.00
C THR A 164 17.90 -13.64 49.40
N ALA A 165 17.74 -12.46 48.80
CA ALA A 165 16.67 -11.52 49.14
C ALA A 165 15.30 -11.98 48.59
N GLY A 166 15.30 -12.53 47.36
CA GLY A 166 14.10 -13.01 46.68
C GLY A 166 13.53 -14.34 47.19
N ALA A 167 12.34 -14.68 46.67
CA ALA A 167 11.63 -15.92 46.99
C ALA A 167 12.34 -17.21 46.51
N GLN A 168 13.34 -17.07 45.63
CA GLN A 168 14.22 -18.12 45.15
C GLN A 168 15.66 -17.58 45.14
N PRO A 169 16.64 -18.25 45.79
CA PRO A 169 18.03 -17.81 45.72
C PRO A 169 18.60 -17.90 44.31
N ILE A 170 19.43 -16.92 43.96
CA ILE A 170 20.09 -16.79 42.65
C ILE A 170 21.60 -16.73 42.90
N LEU A 171 22.39 -17.53 42.18
CA LEU A 171 23.85 -17.46 42.20
C LEU A 171 24.37 -17.23 40.79
N THR A 172 25.40 -16.40 40.65
CA THR A 172 26.14 -16.22 39.39
C THR A 172 27.49 -16.93 39.53
N VAL A 173 27.83 -17.84 38.61
CA VAL A 173 29.11 -18.58 38.64
C VAL A 173 29.82 -18.59 37.30
N GLU A 174 31.15 -18.58 37.34
CA GLU A 174 32.01 -18.94 36.21
C GLU A 174 32.23 -20.46 36.23
N ALA A 175 31.92 -21.16 35.14
CA ALA A 175 32.00 -22.63 35.08
C ALA A 175 32.51 -23.15 33.72
N PRO A 176 33.33 -24.22 33.69
CA PRO A 176 33.67 -24.92 32.46
C PRO A 176 32.47 -25.72 31.93
N GLY A 177 32.34 -25.86 30.60
CA GLY A 177 31.24 -26.59 29.97
C GLY A 177 31.08 -28.05 30.43
N SER A 178 32.15 -28.68 30.90
CA SER A 178 32.11 -30.00 31.54
C SER A 178 31.23 -30.03 32.80
N ALA A 179 31.26 -28.97 33.61
CA ALA A 179 30.59 -28.90 34.92
C ALA A 179 29.06 -28.78 34.83
N ILE A 180 28.52 -28.25 33.73
CA ILE A 180 27.09 -27.90 33.60
C ILE A 180 26.17 -29.08 33.94
N LYS A 181 26.55 -30.31 33.57
CA LYS A 181 25.77 -31.53 33.86
C LYS A 181 25.81 -31.92 35.34
N ASP A 182 26.95 -31.74 36.00
CA ASP A 182 27.12 -32.04 37.43
C ASP A 182 26.44 -30.98 38.31
N ILE A 183 26.47 -29.72 37.88
CA ILE A 183 25.70 -28.64 38.51
C ILE A 183 24.20 -28.91 38.40
N ALA A 184 23.70 -29.35 37.23
CA ALA A 184 22.30 -29.74 37.05
C ALA A 184 21.91 -30.97 37.90
N ALA A 185 22.87 -31.86 38.22
CA ALA A 185 22.66 -33.00 39.10
C ALA A 185 22.48 -32.61 40.59
N ILE A 186 22.73 -31.35 40.96
CA ILE A 186 22.42 -30.83 42.30
C ILE A 186 20.89 -30.71 42.44
N ASP A 187 20.30 -31.47 43.38
CA ASP A 187 18.85 -31.47 43.65
C ASP A 187 18.28 -30.05 43.83
N ALA A 188 18.96 -29.20 44.61
CA ALA A 188 18.53 -27.85 44.96
C ALA A 188 18.49 -26.84 43.79
N VAL A 189 19.22 -27.11 42.70
CA VAL A 189 19.17 -26.29 41.48
C VAL A 189 17.83 -26.51 40.78
N GLN A 190 17.15 -25.43 40.44
CA GLN A 190 15.93 -25.46 39.63
C GLN A 190 16.25 -25.27 38.15
N TRP A 191 17.14 -24.33 37.82
CA TRP A 191 17.41 -23.92 36.45
C TRP A 191 18.83 -23.36 36.27
N LEU A 192 19.38 -23.54 35.08
CA LEU A 192 20.67 -23.07 34.60
C LEU A 192 20.50 -22.40 33.24
N GLU A 193 21.00 -21.19 33.12
CA GLU A 193 21.03 -20.39 31.89
C GLU A 193 22.34 -19.59 31.81
N TYR A 194 22.71 -19.12 30.62
CA TYR A 194 23.82 -18.16 30.51
C TYR A 194 23.53 -16.92 31.36
N ARG A 195 24.57 -16.34 31.98
CA ARG A 195 24.44 -15.03 32.61
C ARG A 195 24.16 -14.00 31.52
N ALA A 196 23.03 -13.29 31.64
CA ALA A 196 22.64 -12.27 30.69
C ALA A 196 23.56 -11.03 30.78
N GLU A 197 24.27 -10.70 29.71
CA GLU A 197 25.12 -9.51 29.65
C GLU A 197 24.27 -8.25 29.48
N ARG A 198 23.95 -7.60 30.61
CA ARG A 198 23.11 -6.41 30.70
C ARG A 198 23.85 -5.19 30.11
N LYS A 199 23.42 -4.74 28.93
CA LYS A 199 23.92 -3.56 28.20
C LYS A 199 22.84 -2.49 28.04
N LEU A 200 23.26 -1.27 27.71
CA LEU A 200 22.36 -0.20 27.30
C LEU A 200 21.77 -0.50 25.92
N LEU A 201 20.52 -0.12 25.69
CA LEU A 201 19.80 -0.35 24.43
C LEU A 201 19.45 0.97 23.73
N ASN A 202 20.26 2.01 23.96
CA ASN A 202 20.22 3.39 23.43
C ASN A 202 19.02 3.76 22.50
N ASP A 203 18.16 4.75 22.89
CA ASP A 203 17.62 5.88 22.04
C ASP A 203 16.10 6.09 21.53
N VAL A 204 15.68 7.38 21.29
CA VAL A 204 14.51 8.16 20.62
C VAL A 204 12.98 7.85 20.74
N ALA A 205 11.85 8.54 20.33
CA ALA A 205 11.37 9.91 19.87
C ALA A 205 9.94 10.32 20.33
N ARG A 206 9.69 11.64 20.35
CA ARG A 206 8.53 12.26 21.03
C ARG A 206 7.34 12.67 20.15
N SER A 207 7.49 13.60 19.22
CA SER A 207 6.37 14.40 18.68
C SER A 207 5.29 13.61 17.91
N ILE A 208 5.63 12.45 17.36
CA ILE A 208 4.71 11.59 16.58
C ILE A 208 3.67 10.86 17.45
N THR A 209 3.89 10.77 18.77
CA THR A 209 3.01 10.04 19.71
C THR A 209 1.73 10.81 20.11
N LYS A 210 1.47 11.97 19.46
CA LYS A 210 0.36 12.91 19.72
C LYS A 210 0.26 13.41 21.17
N VAL A 211 1.39 13.47 21.87
CA VAL A 211 1.50 14.04 23.23
C VAL A 211 1.00 15.48 23.29
N ASN A 212 1.35 16.31 22.30
CA ASN A 212 0.90 17.71 22.25
C ASN A 212 -0.62 17.82 22.09
N ASP A 213 -1.23 16.97 21.26
CA ASP A 213 -2.68 16.97 21.03
C ASP A 213 -3.42 16.47 22.29
N ALA A 214 -2.91 15.41 22.90
CA ALA A 214 -3.41 14.89 24.18
C ALA A 214 -3.30 15.94 25.31
N TRP A 215 -2.22 16.73 25.36
CA TRP A 215 -2.09 17.83 26.33
C TRP A 215 -3.15 18.91 26.15
N VAL A 216 -3.44 19.31 24.91
CA VAL A 216 -4.46 20.33 24.60
C VAL A 216 -5.86 19.84 24.98
N ASP A 217 -6.21 18.60 24.62
CA ASP A 217 -7.56 18.04 24.87
C ASP A 217 -7.79 17.59 26.33
N THR A 218 -6.74 17.29 27.11
CA THR A 218 -6.88 16.69 28.45
C THR A 218 -6.24 17.44 29.62
N GLY A 219 -5.25 18.31 29.38
CA GLY A 219 -4.50 19.01 30.43
C GLY A 219 -3.57 18.11 31.28
N LEU A 220 -3.21 16.91 30.79
CA LEU A 220 -2.43 15.93 31.55
C LEU A 220 -0.92 16.05 31.31
N TYR A 221 -0.19 16.54 32.31
CA TYR A 221 1.26 16.81 32.23
C TYR A 221 2.13 15.90 33.13
N GLY A 222 1.56 14.91 33.82
CA GLY A 222 2.25 14.02 34.77
C GLY A 222 2.12 14.44 36.24
N ALA A 223 1.36 15.48 36.55
CA ALA A 223 1.22 16.03 37.89
C ALA A 223 0.73 14.97 38.90
N GLY A 224 1.46 14.84 40.01
CA GLY A 224 1.18 13.85 41.06
C GLY A 224 1.64 12.41 40.75
N GLN A 225 2.27 12.17 39.59
CA GLN A 225 2.90 10.88 39.28
C GLN A 225 4.38 10.88 39.68
N ILE A 226 4.90 9.69 40.00
CA ILE A 226 6.32 9.45 40.28
C ILE A 226 6.78 8.32 39.35
N VAL A 227 7.80 8.60 38.55
CA VAL A 227 8.43 7.65 37.62
C VAL A 227 9.85 7.36 38.09
N ALA A 228 10.22 6.09 38.12
CA ALA A 228 11.60 5.66 38.34
C ALA A 228 12.32 5.44 37.00
N VAL A 229 13.61 5.76 36.96
CA VAL A 229 14.50 5.49 35.82
C VAL A 229 15.75 4.82 36.36
N ALA A 230 15.98 3.56 35.98
CA ALA A 230 17.20 2.83 36.27
C ALA A 230 18.10 2.84 35.03
N ASP A 231 19.17 3.64 35.08
CA ASP A 231 20.00 3.98 33.93
C ASP A 231 21.40 4.49 34.36
N THR A 232 22.24 4.98 33.45
CA THR A 232 23.66 5.29 33.72
C THR A 232 23.91 6.30 34.84
N GLY A 233 23.06 7.31 34.95
CA GLY A 233 23.12 8.38 35.94
C GLY A 233 22.16 9.51 35.57
N LEU A 234 22.27 10.65 36.25
CA LEU A 234 21.58 11.86 35.85
C LEU A 234 22.50 13.09 35.89
N ASP A 235 22.83 13.58 34.70
CA ASP A 235 23.53 14.83 34.46
C ASP A 235 24.80 14.96 35.33
N THR A 236 25.08 16.11 35.96
CA THR A 236 26.29 16.31 36.77
C THR A 236 26.34 15.47 38.05
N GLY A 237 25.25 14.79 38.44
CA GLY A 237 25.17 14.05 39.70
C GLY A 237 25.21 14.94 40.96
N VAL A 238 25.01 16.26 40.80
CA VAL A 238 25.10 17.26 41.87
C VAL A 238 23.94 18.25 41.73
N MET A 239 23.06 18.29 42.73
CA MET A 239 21.81 19.08 42.71
C MET A 239 22.00 20.58 42.38
N ALA A 240 23.14 21.17 42.75
CA ALA A 240 23.42 22.59 42.52
C ALA A 240 23.88 22.92 41.09
N SER A 241 24.36 21.92 40.34
CA SER A 241 24.77 22.03 38.93
C SER A 241 23.91 21.16 38.00
N LEU A 242 22.79 20.65 38.50
CA LEU A 242 21.87 19.81 37.74
C LEU A 242 21.17 20.66 36.66
N SER A 243 21.05 20.12 35.45
CA SER A 243 20.31 20.77 34.36
C SER A 243 18.94 21.27 34.82
N GLN A 244 18.58 22.51 34.41
CA GLN A 244 17.31 23.14 34.77
C GLN A 244 16.10 22.33 34.27
N ASP A 245 16.31 21.45 33.29
CA ASP A 245 15.31 20.53 32.77
C ASP A 245 14.90 19.42 33.73
N PHE A 246 15.61 19.23 34.87
CA PHE A 246 15.23 18.37 36.00
C PHE A 246 14.92 19.13 37.29
N ALA A 247 15.07 20.46 37.30
CA ALA A 247 14.88 21.28 38.49
C ALA A 247 13.49 21.07 39.11
N GLY A 248 13.47 20.95 40.44
CA GLY A 248 12.26 20.79 41.25
C GLY A 248 11.56 19.43 41.17
N ARG A 249 12.06 18.46 40.38
CA ARG A 249 11.36 17.17 40.15
C ARG A 249 12.05 15.90 40.61
N ILE A 250 13.28 15.97 41.11
CA ILE A 250 13.88 14.81 41.78
C ILE A 250 13.11 14.51 43.08
N GLN A 251 12.67 13.26 43.22
CA GLN A 251 12.13 12.66 44.44
C GLN A 251 13.29 12.08 45.26
N SER A 252 14.06 11.19 44.63
CA SER A 252 15.19 10.46 45.23
C SER A 252 16.28 10.17 44.21
N VAL A 253 17.50 9.92 44.68
CA VAL A 253 18.64 9.47 43.87
C VAL A 253 19.39 8.33 44.56
N TYR A 254 19.76 7.31 43.80
CA TYR A 254 20.51 6.16 44.26
C TYR A 254 21.73 5.92 43.35
N ALA A 255 22.90 5.76 43.96
CA ALA A 255 24.17 5.53 43.27
C ALA A 255 24.58 4.07 43.42
N LEU A 256 24.01 3.19 42.59
CA LEU A 256 24.10 1.73 42.73
C LEU A 256 25.39 1.16 42.12
N GLY A 257 25.75 1.58 40.90
CA GLY A 257 26.95 1.08 40.21
C GLY A 257 28.25 1.74 40.67
N ARG A 258 28.20 2.98 41.16
CA ARG A 258 29.35 3.76 41.65
C ARG A 258 28.99 4.39 42.99
N PRO A 259 29.32 3.79 44.14
CA PRO A 259 28.88 4.26 45.46
C PRO A 259 29.16 5.75 45.69
N GLY A 260 28.10 6.51 45.98
CA GLY A 260 28.14 7.96 46.19
C GLY A 260 28.20 8.83 44.92
N ASN A 261 28.30 8.24 43.73
CA ASN A 261 28.39 8.96 42.45
C ASN A 261 27.28 8.53 41.47
N TRP A 262 26.29 9.39 41.28
CA TRP A 262 25.17 9.20 40.34
C TRP A 262 25.27 10.10 39.09
N SER A 263 26.44 10.68 38.82
CA SER A 263 26.69 11.50 37.62
C SER A 263 26.67 10.67 36.34
N ASP A 264 26.12 11.23 35.28
CA ASP A 264 25.99 10.58 33.98
C ASP A 264 27.15 10.95 33.04
N THR A 265 28.30 10.33 33.26
CA THR A 265 29.47 10.46 32.37
C THR A 265 29.31 9.70 31.04
N HIS A 266 28.15 9.09 30.77
CA HIS A 266 27.81 8.52 29.46
C HIS A 266 26.89 9.46 28.68
N GLY A 267 25.86 10.00 29.34
CA GLY A 267 24.82 10.87 28.76
C GLY A 267 23.49 10.16 28.46
N HIS A 268 23.40 8.84 28.63
CA HIS A 268 22.22 8.06 28.26
C HIS A 268 21.07 8.21 29.28
N GLY A 269 21.33 7.97 30.57
CA GLY A 269 20.33 8.12 31.64
C GLY A 269 19.76 9.52 31.80
N THR A 270 20.53 10.54 31.42
CA THR A 270 20.05 11.92 31.33
C THR A 270 19.04 12.11 30.20
N HIS A 271 19.29 11.48 29.07
CA HIS A 271 18.52 11.62 27.84
C HIS A 271 17.23 10.77 27.87
N THR A 272 17.27 9.60 28.51
CA THR A 272 16.07 8.81 28.86
C THR A 272 15.22 9.51 29.92
N SER A 273 15.82 10.02 31.00
CA SER A 273 15.10 10.80 32.03
C SER A 273 14.47 12.07 31.45
N GLY A 274 15.20 12.79 30.59
CA GLY A 274 14.68 13.96 29.86
C GLY A 274 13.50 13.61 28.95
N THR A 275 13.54 12.41 28.36
CA THR A 275 12.46 11.88 27.52
C THR A 275 11.19 11.57 28.32
N VAL A 276 11.32 10.95 29.51
CA VAL A 276 10.17 10.72 30.41
C VAL A 276 9.59 12.06 30.85
N LEU A 277 10.42 12.92 31.47
CA LEU A 277 9.96 14.02 32.32
C LEU A 277 10.91 15.23 32.37
N GLY A 278 11.71 15.49 31.33
CA GLY A 278 12.32 16.82 31.17
C GLY A 278 11.23 17.90 31.10
N ASN A 279 11.46 19.12 31.57
CA ASN A 279 10.44 20.19 31.39
C ASN A 279 10.65 21.05 30.15
N GLY A 280 11.77 20.96 29.42
CA GLY A 280 12.01 21.80 28.25
C GLY A 280 12.35 23.26 28.58
N ARG A 281 12.73 23.57 29.82
CA ARG A 281 12.98 24.95 30.27
C ARG A 281 14.17 25.58 29.55
N LEU A 282 15.21 24.80 29.25
CA LEU A 282 16.36 25.23 28.44
C LEU A 282 16.04 25.29 26.94
N SER A 283 14.84 24.85 26.52
CA SER A 283 14.28 24.97 25.17
C SER A 283 12.97 25.80 25.15
N GLY A 284 12.79 26.70 26.14
CA GLY A 284 11.77 27.75 26.10
C GLY A 284 10.40 27.41 26.68
N SER A 285 10.26 26.30 27.43
CA SER A 285 9.02 26.01 28.16
C SER A 285 8.77 26.99 29.33
N ASN A 286 7.51 27.09 29.76
CA ASN A 286 7.16 27.72 31.04
C ASN A 286 6.31 26.76 31.89
N PRO A 287 6.94 26.00 32.82
CA PRO A 287 6.22 25.08 33.70
C PRO A 287 5.24 25.78 34.66
N ALA A 288 5.46 27.06 34.98
CA ALA A 288 4.55 27.83 35.85
C ALA A 288 3.23 28.22 35.15
N THR A 289 3.11 27.98 33.85
CA THR A 289 1.89 28.20 33.06
C THR A 289 1.57 27.00 32.17
N HIS A 290 2.06 25.80 32.52
CA HIS A 290 1.87 24.54 31.78
C HIS A 290 2.23 24.60 30.27
N SER A 291 3.14 25.51 29.88
CA SER A 291 3.45 25.75 28.47
C SER A 291 4.66 24.93 28.03
N TYR A 292 4.40 23.83 27.32
CA TYR A 292 5.43 22.84 26.95
C TYR A 292 5.49 22.49 25.46
N ALA A 293 4.42 22.74 24.68
CA ALA A 293 4.22 22.16 23.35
C ALA A 293 5.29 22.53 22.31
N THR A 294 5.93 23.69 22.46
CA THR A 294 6.98 24.22 21.58
C THR A 294 8.41 23.97 22.09
N SER A 295 8.59 23.03 23.03
CA SER A 295 9.86 22.76 23.72
C SER A 295 10.25 21.27 23.72
N PHE A 296 11.52 20.99 24.02
CA PHE A 296 12.05 19.62 24.22
C PHE A 296 11.79 19.10 25.65
N ALA A 297 10.59 19.36 26.17
CA ALA A 297 10.06 18.66 27.33
C ALA A 297 9.99 17.14 27.08
N GLY A 298 9.85 16.37 28.15
CA GLY A 298 9.47 14.96 28.12
C GLY A 298 7.97 14.78 27.90
N VAL A 299 7.50 13.54 27.99
CA VAL A 299 6.07 13.22 27.85
C VAL A 299 5.26 13.61 29.09
N ALA A 300 5.82 13.45 30.29
CA ALA A 300 5.19 13.77 31.58
C ALA A 300 6.02 14.81 32.37
N PRO A 301 6.15 16.06 31.87
CA PRO A 301 7.07 17.08 32.39
C PRO A 301 6.85 17.48 33.86
N GLU A 302 5.67 17.21 34.44
CA GLU A 302 5.31 17.52 35.82
C GLU A 302 5.40 16.32 36.78
N ALA A 303 5.76 15.13 36.27
CA ALA A 303 6.05 13.97 37.09
C ALA A 303 7.34 14.17 37.91
N LYS A 304 7.45 13.44 39.02
CA LYS A 304 8.67 13.33 39.83
C LYS A 304 9.55 12.17 39.38
N LEU A 305 10.86 12.29 39.56
CA LEU A 305 11.87 11.31 39.18
C LEU A 305 12.50 10.63 40.41
N VAL A 306 12.47 9.30 40.44
CA VAL A 306 13.40 8.49 41.24
C VAL A 306 14.52 8.02 40.32
N MET A 307 15.75 8.48 40.53
CA MET A 307 16.90 8.10 39.69
C MET A 307 17.70 6.97 40.34
N GLN A 308 17.91 5.87 39.61
CA GLN A 308 18.78 4.76 40.02
C GLN A 308 19.97 4.64 39.05
N SER A 309 21.11 5.21 39.44
CA SER A 309 22.36 5.18 38.68
C SER A 309 23.03 3.81 38.76
N ILE A 310 22.82 2.97 37.75
CA ILE A 310 23.29 1.58 37.67
C ILE A 310 24.62 1.41 36.92
N MET A 311 25.15 2.43 36.26
CA MET A 311 26.46 2.33 35.58
C MET A 311 27.60 2.21 36.59
N ASP A 312 28.45 1.22 36.38
CA ASP A 312 29.65 0.92 37.19
C ASP A 312 30.89 1.71 36.74
N SER A 313 32.05 1.42 37.32
CA SER A 313 33.33 2.11 37.02
C SER A 313 33.99 1.69 35.71
N SER A 314 33.53 0.62 35.05
CA SER A 314 33.96 0.19 33.71
C SER A 314 33.09 0.77 32.59
N GLY A 315 31.93 1.35 32.92
CA GLY A 315 30.90 1.77 31.98
C GLY A 315 29.82 0.71 31.72
N GLY A 316 29.95 -0.48 32.31
CA GLY A 316 28.91 -1.51 32.32
C GLY A 316 27.77 -1.21 33.29
N LEU A 317 26.80 -2.14 33.38
CA LEU A 317 25.61 -2.01 34.25
C LEU A 317 25.70 -2.86 35.54
N GLY A 318 26.91 -3.01 36.09
CA GLY A 318 27.18 -3.77 37.32
C GLY A 318 26.51 -3.24 38.59
N GLY A 319 25.86 -2.08 38.55
CA GLY A 319 24.97 -1.60 39.61
C GLY A 319 23.58 -2.24 39.62
N LEU A 320 23.22 -3.06 38.63
CA LEU A 320 21.97 -3.84 38.64
C LEU A 320 22.12 -5.06 39.57
N PRO A 321 21.23 -5.25 40.56
CA PRO A 321 21.28 -6.40 41.47
C PRO A 321 21.05 -7.74 40.74
N SER A 322 21.51 -8.84 41.34
CA SER A 322 21.21 -10.20 40.85
C SER A 322 19.75 -10.62 41.05
N ASP A 323 18.98 -9.91 41.87
CA ASP A 323 17.51 -9.96 41.87
C ASP A 323 16.94 -8.56 41.58
N LEU A 324 16.26 -8.39 40.45
CA LEU A 324 15.65 -7.12 40.05
C LEU A 324 14.49 -6.68 40.98
N ASN A 325 13.94 -7.58 41.80
CA ASN A 325 12.94 -7.20 42.81
C ASN A 325 13.50 -6.15 43.79
N ASP A 326 14.80 -6.18 44.12
CA ASP A 326 15.43 -5.21 45.01
C ASP A 326 15.46 -3.79 44.39
N LEU A 327 15.71 -3.70 43.07
CA LEU A 327 15.69 -2.46 42.30
C LEU A 327 14.28 -1.85 42.28
N PHE A 328 13.28 -2.66 41.92
CA PHE A 328 11.89 -2.21 41.80
C PHE A 328 11.27 -1.88 43.17
N LEU A 329 11.63 -2.61 44.23
CA LEU A 329 11.13 -2.36 45.60
C LEU A 329 11.64 -1.02 46.15
N GLN A 330 12.92 -0.69 45.92
CA GLN A 330 13.49 0.61 46.28
C GLN A 330 12.69 1.76 45.65
N ALA A 331 12.44 1.70 44.34
CA ALA A 331 11.63 2.68 43.63
C ALA A 331 10.17 2.74 44.11
N TYR A 332 9.54 1.59 44.33
CA TYR A 332 8.14 1.49 44.75
C TYR A 332 7.88 2.10 46.13
N ASN A 333 8.82 1.93 47.06
CA ASN A 333 8.76 2.48 48.42
C ASN A 333 8.83 4.02 48.43
N ASP A 334 9.57 4.62 47.49
CA ASP A 334 9.63 6.07 47.29
C ASP A 334 8.38 6.66 46.61
N GLY A 335 7.40 5.81 46.31
CA GLY A 335 6.12 6.16 45.69
C GLY A 335 6.10 6.05 44.16
N ALA A 336 7.17 5.56 43.51
CA ALA A 336 7.15 5.33 42.07
C ALA A 336 6.08 4.27 41.71
N ARG A 337 5.35 4.53 40.61
CA ARG A 337 4.34 3.62 40.05
C ARG A 337 4.46 3.41 38.54
N VAL A 338 5.44 4.05 37.93
CA VAL A 338 5.98 3.68 36.63
C VAL A 338 7.49 3.53 36.76
N HIS A 339 8.09 2.55 36.09
CA HIS A 339 9.52 2.29 36.12
C HIS A 339 10.04 2.08 34.69
N SER A 340 10.86 3.00 34.19
CA SER A 340 11.49 2.91 32.86
C SER A 340 12.83 2.20 32.95
N ASN A 341 13.09 1.27 32.03
CA ASN A 341 14.32 0.47 31.98
C ASN A 341 14.85 0.42 30.55
N SER A 342 15.86 1.24 30.31
CA SER A 342 16.42 1.52 29.00
C SER A 342 17.70 0.70 28.77
N TRP A 343 17.59 -0.60 29.03
CA TRP A 343 18.68 -1.57 29.04
C TRP A 343 18.13 -3.01 28.95
N GLY A 344 19.00 -3.95 28.60
CA GLY A 344 18.66 -5.37 28.48
C GLY A 344 19.85 -6.20 27.99
N ALA A 345 19.59 -7.45 27.62
CA ALA A 345 20.57 -8.38 27.08
C ALA A 345 19.99 -9.12 25.87
N ASP A 346 20.80 -9.31 24.84
CA ASP A 346 20.41 -10.03 23.62
C ASP A 346 20.36 -11.53 23.95
N VAL A 347 19.15 -12.06 24.13
CA VAL A 347 18.93 -13.47 24.50
C VAL A 347 17.99 -14.20 23.55
N TYR A 348 17.63 -13.58 22.42
CA TYR A 348 16.84 -14.15 21.32
C TYR A 348 15.56 -14.84 21.83
N GLY A 349 14.58 -14.01 22.20
CA GLY A 349 13.25 -14.50 22.62
C GLY A 349 13.17 -15.09 24.03
N ALA A 350 14.29 -15.45 24.65
CA ALA A 350 14.31 -16.21 25.90
C ALA A 350 13.73 -15.48 27.13
N TYR A 351 12.91 -16.20 27.89
CA TYR A 351 12.38 -15.78 29.19
C TYR A 351 13.34 -16.22 30.31
N THR A 352 14.14 -15.29 30.80
CA THR A 352 15.21 -15.50 31.79
C THR A 352 14.72 -15.38 33.24
N THR A 353 15.62 -15.61 34.19
CA THR A 353 15.43 -15.27 35.62
C THR A 353 15.11 -13.78 35.82
N ASP A 354 15.71 -12.87 35.06
CA ASP A 354 15.38 -11.43 35.12
C ASP A 354 13.95 -11.16 34.64
N SER A 355 13.54 -11.80 33.54
CA SER A 355 12.17 -11.70 32.99
C SER A 355 11.13 -12.24 33.98
N ARG A 356 11.47 -13.35 34.65
CA ARG A 356 10.69 -13.92 35.75
C ARG A 356 10.59 -12.98 36.95
N ASN A 357 11.67 -12.28 37.30
CA ASN A 357 11.70 -11.35 38.43
C ASN A 357 10.84 -10.10 38.17
N VAL A 358 10.80 -9.60 36.93
CA VAL A 358 9.87 -8.55 36.49
C VAL A 358 8.41 -8.99 36.66
N ASP A 359 8.05 -10.17 36.13
CA ASP A 359 6.69 -10.70 36.26
C ASP A 359 6.30 -10.93 37.74
N MET A 360 7.23 -11.44 38.55
CA MET A 360 7.03 -11.69 39.98
C MET A 360 6.85 -10.40 40.77
N PHE A 361 7.59 -9.34 40.45
CA PHE A 361 7.40 -8.05 41.09
C PHE A 361 6.03 -7.46 40.78
N MET A 362 5.62 -7.46 39.50
CA MET A 362 4.31 -6.94 39.08
C MET A 362 3.15 -7.80 39.58
N TRP A 363 3.31 -9.12 39.72
CA TRP A 363 2.29 -9.98 40.34
C TRP A 363 2.04 -9.58 41.81
N ASN A 364 3.09 -9.23 42.55
CA ASN A 364 2.99 -8.81 43.95
C ASN A 364 2.56 -7.33 44.09
N HIS A 365 2.92 -6.48 43.13
CA HIS A 365 2.62 -5.05 43.09
C HIS A 365 1.84 -4.70 41.81
N LYS A 366 0.57 -5.12 41.76
CA LYS A 366 -0.28 -5.05 40.56
C LYS A 366 -0.57 -3.63 40.06
N ASP A 367 -0.17 -2.58 40.78
CA ASP A 367 -0.25 -1.15 40.43
C ASP A 367 1.09 -0.54 39.96
N MET A 368 2.18 -1.30 39.91
CA MET A 368 3.49 -0.86 39.38
C MET A 368 3.60 -1.17 37.88
N VAL A 369 3.62 -0.14 37.04
CA VAL A 369 3.90 -0.30 35.60
C VAL A 369 5.41 -0.37 35.38
N ILE A 370 5.93 -1.52 34.94
CA ILE A 370 7.33 -1.65 34.52
C ILE A 370 7.40 -1.59 32.99
N VAL A 371 8.30 -0.77 32.44
CA VAL A 371 8.51 -0.56 31.00
C VAL A 371 9.95 -0.93 30.65
N PHE A 372 10.14 -1.62 29.52
CA PHE A 372 11.45 -2.04 29.01
C PHE A 372 11.59 -1.75 27.51
N ALA A 373 12.79 -1.36 27.08
CA ALA A 373 13.15 -1.32 25.66
C ALA A 373 13.22 -2.74 25.08
N ALA A 374 12.74 -2.95 23.84
CA ALA A 374 12.65 -4.27 23.23
C ALA A 374 14.01 -4.91 22.90
N GLY A 375 15.01 -4.09 22.58
CA GLY A 375 16.31 -4.51 22.05
C GLY A 375 16.65 -3.81 20.75
N ASN A 376 17.96 -3.68 20.49
CA ASN A 376 18.50 -3.13 19.24
C ASN A 376 19.16 -4.24 18.39
N ALA A 377 18.59 -5.46 18.44
CA ALA A 377 19.16 -6.68 17.85
C ALA A 377 18.46 -7.11 16.54
N GLY A 378 17.59 -6.27 15.98
CA GLY A 378 17.07 -6.47 14.63
C GLY A 378 18.21 -6.54 13.61
N SER A 379 18.13 -7.48 12.68
CA SER A 379 19.11 -7.66 11.61
C SER A 379 18.43 -8.20 10.34
N ASP A 380 19.02 -7.94 9.18
CA ASP A 380 18.72 -8.61 7.92
C ASP A 380 19.91 -9.55 7.62
N SER A 381 19.96 -10.68 8.33
CA SER A 381 21.07 -11.65 8.27
C SER A 381 20.98 -12.56 7.04
N ASN A 382 19.78 -12.68 6.46
CA ASN A 382 19.51 -13.50 5.29
C ASN A 382 19.66 -12.71 3.95
N ALA A 383 19.73 -11.37 4.01
CA ALA A 383 19.83 -10.43 2.88
C ALA A 383 18.60 -10.40 1.94
N ASP A 384 17.41 -10.74 2.43
CA ASP A 384 16.14 -10.60 1.72
C ASP A 384 15.49 -9.22 1.92
N GLY A 385 16.14 -8.29 2.64
CA GLY A 385 15.66 -6.92 2.81
C GLY A 385 14.44 -6.81 3.74
N LYS A 386 14.31 -7.74 4.68
CA LYS A 386 13.36 -7.73 5.79
C LYS A 386 14.13 -8.01 7.10
N ILE A 387 13.73 -7.39 8.20
CA ILE A 387 14.29 -7.75 9.50
C ILE A 387 13.84 -9.15 9.95
N ASP A 388 14.81 -9.98 10.30
CA ASP A 388 14.64 -11.33 10.84
C ASP A 388 13.88 -11.31 12.18
N ALA A 389 13.07 -12.35 12.41
CA ALA A 389 12.35 -12.58 13.65
C ALA A 389 13.29 -13.02 14.79
N ASP A 390 12.73 -13.13 16.01
CA ASP A 390 13.40 -13.69 17.19
C ASP A 390 14.69 -12.96 17.61
N SER A 391 14.58 -11.63 17.78
CA SER A 391 15.67 -10.76 18.24
C SER A 391 15.38 -10.07 19.58
N MET A 392 14.31 -10.49 20.29
CA MET A 392 13.87 -9.88 21.55
C MET A 392 14.88 -10.04 22.70
N GLY A 393 15.12 -8.94 23.41
CA GLY A 393 16.00 -8.91 24.59
C GLY A 393 15.29 -9.18 25.93
N SER A 394 16.05 -9.68 26.90
CA SER A 394 15.62 -9.80 28.32
C SER A 394 16.07 -8.55 29.09
N PRO A 395 15.28 -7.99 30.03
CA PRO A 395 14.04 -8.53 30.61
C PRO A 395 12.76 -8.26 29.80
N ALA A 396 12.88 -7.69 28.59
CA ALA A 396 11.74 -7.27 27.77
C ALA A 396 10.90 -8.44 27.20
N THR A 397 11.35 -9.69 27.36
CA THR A 397 10.57 -10.92 27.12
C THR A 397 9.58 -11.25 28.25
N ALA A 398 9.57 -10.52 29.37
CA ALA A 398 8.59 -10.66 30.44
C ALA A 398 7.14 -10.37 29.96
N LYS A 399 6.16 -11.04 30.59
CA LYS A 399 4.74 -10.97 30.18
C LYS A 399 4.08 -9.67 30.64
N ASN A 400 4.39 -9.27 31.87
CA ASN A 400 3.64 -8.26 32.60
C ASN A 400 4.09 -6.83 32.28
N CYS A 401 5.37 -6.63 31.97
CA CYS A 401 5.90 -5.32 31.60
C CYS A 401 5.33 -4.81 30.27
N ILE A 402 5.51 -3.52 30.00
CA ILE A 402 5.29 -2.93 28.69
C ILE A 402 6.63 -2.89 27.95
N THR A 403 6.75 -3.71 26.91
CA THR A 403 7.92 -3.84 26.05
C THR A 403 7.78 -2.96 24.83
N VAL A 404 8.80 -2.16 24.54
CA VAL A 404 8.69 -1.06 23.58
C VAL A 404 9.67 -1.18 22.42
N GLY A 405 9.14 -1.35 21.21
CA GLY A 405 9.90 -1.29 19.97
C GLY A 405 10.03 0.14 19.42
N ALA A 406 10.89 0.31 18.42
CA ALA A 406 11.16 1.60 17.77
C ALA A 406 10.52 1.70 16.39
N THR A 407 9.63 2.69 16.22
CA THR A 407 9.27 3.25 14.92
C THR A 407 10.28 4.34 14.53
N GLU A 408 10.31 4.85 13.31
CA GLU A 408 11.13 6.04 13.07
C GLU A 408 10.53 7.30 13.69
N ASN A 409 11.35 8.36 13.79
CA ASN A 409 10.87 9.73 13.84
C ASN A 409 10.77 10.32 12.42
N PHE A 410 10.16 11.49 12.29
CA PHE A 410 10.15 12.28 11.07
C PHE A 410 11.07 13.49 11.25
N ARG A 411 12.33 13.36 10.84
CA ARG A 411 13.34 14.41 10.97
C ARG A 411 14.40 14.33 9.86
N LEU A 412 14.20 15.14 8.82
CA LEU A 412 15.06 15.26 7.64
C LEU A 412 16.27 16.21 7.83
N SER A 413 16.63 16.57 9.07
CA SER A 413 17.79 17.42 9.38
C SER A 413 18.27 17.29 10.83
N GLY A 414 19.59 17.28 11.02
CA GLY A 414 20.23 17.14 12.34
C GLY A 414 20.28 15.69 12.85
N GLY A 415 21.22 15.42 13.75
CA GLY A 415 21.59 14.05 14.13
C GLY A 415 22.19 13.28 12.96
N VAL A 416 21.94 11.97 12.86
CA VAL A 416 22.41 11.15 11.73
C VAL A 416 21.40 11.20 10.58
N GLN A 417 21.86 11.67 9.43
CA GLN A 417 21.10 11.80 8.19
C GLN A 417 21.72 10.90 7.11
N MET A 418 21.61 9.59 7.32
CA MET A 418 22.18 8.53 6.48
C MET A 418 21.16 7.39 6.32
N THR A 419 21.40 6.46 5.39
CA THR A 419 20.59 5.24 5.28
C THR A 419 20.94 4.22 6.38
N TYR A 420 20.09 3.23 6.63
CA TYR A 420 20.48 2.08 7.47
C TYR A 420 21.67 1.31 6.88
N GLY A 421 21.80 1.24 5.55
CA GLY A 421 22.97 0.63 4.87
C GLY A 421 24.26 1.37 5.20
N ASP A 422 24.28 2.69 5.03
CA ASP A 422 25.45 3.53 5.30
C ASP A 422 25.80 3.62 6.80
N ALA A 423 24.79 3.70 7.67
CA ALA A 423 24.97 3.92 9.11
C ALA A 423 25.27 2.64 9.90
N PHE A 424 24.68 1.51 9.49
CA PHE A 424 24.66 0.26 10.26
C PHE A 424 25.00 -0.99 9.44
N GLY A 425 25.22 -0.88 8.13
CA GLY A 425 25.69 -1.99 7.29
C GLY A 425 24.61 -2.99 6.86
N TYR A 426 23.34 -2.60 6.87
CA TYR A 426 22.24 -3.46 6.39
C TYR A 426 22.44 -3.81 4.90
N PRO A 427 22.32 -5.10 4.50
CA PRO A 427 22.85 -5.55 3.22
C PRO A 427 21.91 -5.36 2.02
N ALA A 428 20.58 -5.38 2.20
CA ALA A 428 19.64 -5.43 1.09
C ALA A 428 18.53 -4.36 1.13
N PRO A 429 18.09 -3.86 -0.04
CA PRO A 429 16.96 -2.93 -0.13
C PRO A 429 15.62 -3.66 0.10
N PRO A 430 14.59 -2.99 0.63
CA PRO A 430 14.52 -1.54 0.84
C PRO A 430 15.32 -1.03 2.05
N ILE A 431 15.55 -1.85 3.09
CA ILE A 431 16.21 -1.42 4.35
C ILE A 431 17.54 -0.71 4.11
N SER A 432 18.45 -1.31 3.34
CA SER A 432 19.78 -0.74 3.10
C SER A 432 19.76 0.63 2.43
N THR A 433 18.66 0.98 1.76
CA THR A 433 18.46 2.26 1.06
C THR A 433 17.56 3.24 1.83
N ASP A 434 16.95 2.81 2.95
CA ASP A 434 15.97 3.65 3.65
C ASP A 434 16.64 4.63 4.62
N LEU A 435 16.14 5.87 4.66
CA LEU A 435 16.71 6.96 5.45
C LEU A 435 16.08 6.98 6.84
N MET A 436 16.89 6.78 7.86
CA MET A 436 16.46 6.37 9.20
C MET A 436 15.46 7.28 9.94
N SER A 437 15.09 8.45 9.43
CA SER A 437 14.10 9.34 10.05
C SER A 437 13.21 10.00 9.02
N ASN A 438 12.76 9.23 8.02
CA ASN A 438 11.93 9.73 6.92
C ASN A 438 10.44 9.39 7.09
N ASN A 439 10.08 8.37 7.88
CA ASN A 439 8.71 7.87 7.94
C ASN A 439 8.22 7.63 9.37
N ALA A 440 7.31 8.50 9.84
CA ALA A 440 6.72 8.38 11.16
C ALA A 440 6.02 7.04 11.44
N ASP A 441 5.48 6.35 10.42
CA ASP A 441 4.83 5.04 10.51
C ASP A 441 5.77 3.88 10.09
N GLY A 442 7.06 4.18 9.93
CA GLY A 442 8.11 3.23 9.63
C GLY A 442 8.62 2.49 10.86
N MET A 443 9.09 1.25 10.72
CA MET A 443 9.79 0.53 11.80
C MET A 443 11.29 0.75 11.67
N ALA A 444 11.96 1.06 12.78
CA ALA A 444 13.40 1.25 12.76
C ALA A 444 14.11 -0.12 12.60
N ALA A 445 15.09 -0.20 11.70
CA ALA A 445 15.67 -1.48 11.27
C ALA A 445 16.27 -2.31 12.43
N PHE A 446 17.01 -1.65 13.33
CA PHE A 446 17.61 -2.29 14.51
C PHE A 446 16.58 -2.73 15.56
N SER A 447 15.31 -2.29 15.49
CA SER A 447 14.32 -2.61 16.52
C SER A 447 14.12 -4.12 16.56
N SER A 448 14.43 -4.72 17.71
CA SER A 448 14.21 -6.14 17.95
C SER A 448 12.76 -6.53 17.65
N ARG A 449 12.61 -7.71 17.05
CA ARG A 449 11.36 -8.31 16.59
C ARG A 449 11.06 -9.57 17.40
N GLY A 450 9.79 -9.82 17.65
CA GLY A 450 9.30 -11.07 18.22
C GLY A 450 9.40 -12.26 17.27
N PRO A 451 8.84 -13.42 17.66
CA PRO A 451 8.17 -13.68 18.94
C PRO A 451 9.17 -13.78 20.11
N CYS A 452 8.67 -14.09 21.31
CA CYS A 452 9.49 -14.81 22.30
C CYS A 452 9.61 -16.30 21.93
N ASP A 453 10.56 -17.03 22.53
CA ASP A 453 10.75 -18.48 22.37
C ASP A 453 9.44 -19.29 22.48
N ASP A 454 8.54 -18.87 23.37
CA ASP A 454 7.24 -19.52 23.60
C ASP A 454 6.10 -19.06 22.67
N GLY A 455 6.41 -18.31 21.61
CA GLY A 455 5.45 -17.86 20.60
C GLY A 455 4.63 -16.63 21.00
N ARG A 456 4.90 -16.00 22.15
CA ARG A 456 4.27 -14.74 22.55
C ARG A 456 4.67 -13.59 21.63
N ILE A 457 3.73 -12.68 21.39
CA ILE A 457 3.94 -11.46 20.63
C ILE A 457 4.76 -10.47 21.46
N LYS A 458 5.87 -9.98 20.89
CA LYS A 458 6.64 -8.84 21.40
C LYS A 458 7.18 -8.04 20.20
N PRO A 459 7.42 -6.71 20.31
CA PRO A 459 7.11 -5.83 21.44
C PRO A 459 5.60 -5.78 21.77
N ASP A 460 5.21 -5.17 22.90
CA ASP A 460 3.78 -4.96 23.15
C ASP A 460 3.25 -3.75 22.37
N ILE A 461 4.07 -2.71 22.24
CA ILE A 461 3.73 -1.45 21.58
C ILE A 461 5.03 -0.87 21.01
N CYS A 462 4.96 -0.07 19.96
CA CYS A 462 6.10 0.71 19.50
C CYS A 462 5.93 2.19 19.83
N ALA A 463 7.04 2.89 20.04
CA ALA A 463 7.10 4.34 20.01
C ALA A 463 8.17 4.77 19.00
N PRO A 464 8.13 6.02 18.51
CA PRO A 464 9.18 6.57 17.65
C PRO A 464 10.58 6.41 18.26
N GLY A 465 11.61 6.43 17.41
CA GLY A 465 12.89 5.75 17.71
C GLY A 465 14.06 6.05 16.75
N THR A 466 14.13 7.21 16.08
CA THR A 466 15.37 7.70 15.38
C THR A 466 15.54 9.23 15.38
N ASN A 467 16.72 9.79 15.68
CA ASN A 467 16.93 11.25 15.91
C ASN A 467 15.95 12.02 16.86
N ILE A 468 16.00 11.85 18.19
CA ILE A 468 15.30 12.73 19.17
C ILE A 468 16.10 14.00 19.44
N ILE A 469 15.49 14.96 20.14
CA ILE A 469 16.21 15.98 20.88
C ILE A 469 15.72 15.85 22.33
N SER A 470 16.63 15.47 23.23
CA SER A 470 16.38 15.31 24.66
C SER A 470 17.63 15.75 25.45
N CYS A 471 17.49 15.84 26.78
CA CYS A 471 18.45 16.42 27.71
C CYS A 471 19.84 15.79 27.56
N ARG A 472 20.86 16.63 27.38
CA ARG A 472 22.27 16.26 27.38
C ARG A 472 22.83 16.34 28.79
N SER A 473 23.73 15.42 29.13
CA SER A 473 24.50 15.50 30.38
C SER A 473 25.61 16.53 30.29
N HIS A 474 25.73 17.36 31.32
CA HIS A 474 26.83 18.31 31.51
C HIS A 474 27.99 17.71 32.33
N ALA A 475 27.96 16.40 32.64
CA ALA A 475 29.06 15.74 33.31
C ALA A 475 30.32 15.68 32.44
N SER A 476 31.50 15.79 33.07
CA SER A 476 32.77 15.69 32.35
C SER A 476 32.92 14.32 31.70
N GLY A 477 33.21 14.30 30.40
CA GLY A 477 33.33 13.07 29.58
C GLY A 477 32.03 12.56 28.97
N ALA A 478 30.87 13.16 29.25
CA ALA A 478 29.60 12.71 28.68
C ALA A 478 29.56 12.81 27.14
N GLY A 479 29.02 11.76 26.51
CA GLY A 479 28.86 11.67 25.06
C GLY A 479 27.74 12.57 24.53
N VAL A 480 27.64 12.64 23.21
CA VAL A 480 26.59 13.39 22.50
C VAL A 480 25.69 12.49 21.64
N GLY A 481 25.76 11.17 21.82
CA GLY A 481 24.96 10.22 21.06
C GLY A 481 25.20 10.31 19.55
N TRP A 482 24.11 10.44 18.80
CA TRP A 482 24.06 10.68 17.34
C TRP A 482 24.34 12.16 16.96
N GLY A 483 24.62 13.05 17.94
CA GLY A 483 25.13 14.40 17.69
C GLY A 483 24.61 15.43 18.71
N ALA A 484 25.35 16.51 18.93
CA ALA A 484 24.83 17.63 19.73
C ALA A 484 23.72 18.39 18.99
N TYR A 485 22.68 18.82 19.71
CA TYR A 485 21.76 19.85 19.23
C TYR A 485 22.28 21.24 19.64
N ASN A 486 22.61 21.39 20.92
CA ASN A 486 23.26 22.56 21.50
C ASN A 486 24.09 22.14 22.75
N ALA A 487 24.25 23.03 23.74
CA ALA A 487 24.90 22.71 25.01
C ALA A 487 24.04 21.75 25.87
N ASP A 488 22.73 21.94 25.88
CA ASP A 488 21.77 21.37 26.84
C ASP A 488 21.00 20.14 26.31
N TYR A 489 21.04 19.90 24.98
CA TYR A 489 20.32 18.83 24.29
C TYR A 489 21.15 18.12 23.21
N CYS A 490 20.85 16.84 22.96
CA CYS A 490 21.49 16.03 21.91
C CYS A 490 20.53 15.03 21.22
N TYR A 491 21.00 14.55 20.06
CA TYR A 491 20.47 13.44 19.27
C TYR A 491 21.16 12.13 19.68
N SER A 492 20.44 11.01 19.57
CA SER A 492 20.91 9.62 19.80
C SER A 492 19.70 8.76 19.40
N GLY A 493 19.76 7.69 18.54
CA GLY A 493 18.70 6.98 17.72
C GLY A 493 17.86 5.74 18.21
N GLY A 494 18.24 4.46 17.99
CA GLY A 494 17.76 3.19 18.66
C GLY A 494 16.35 2.98 19.36
N THR A 495 16.23 2.15 20.44
CA THR A 495 14.95 1.82 21.18
C THR A 495 14.86 2.30 22.64
N SER A 496 15.97 2.61 23.30
CA SER A 496 15.95 2.92 24.74
C SER A 496 15.34 4.25 25.13
N MET A 497 15.08 5.17 24.21
CA MET A 497 14.20 6.31 24.49
C MET A 497 12.77 6.04 24.03
N ALA A 498 12.50 4.99 23.23
CA ALA A 498 11.13 4.63 22.85
C ALA A 498 10.41 4.16 24.12
N CYS A 499 11.11 3.36 24.92
CA CYS A 499 10.74 2.98 26.29
C CYS A 499 10.25 4.18 27.17
N PRO A 500 11.04 5.22 27.45
CA PRO A 500 10.61 6.36 28.27
C PRO A 500 9.53 7.25 27.65
N HIS A 501 9.30 7.24 26.32
CA HIS A 501 8.08 7.83 25.77
C HIS A 501 6.84 7.10 26.28
N VAL A 502 6.87 5.75 26.25
CA VAL A 502 5.80 4.91 26.77
C VAL A 502 5.74 4.96 28.31
N ALA A 503 6.86 5.12 29.02
CA ALA A 503 6.85 5.31 30.48
C ALA A 503 6.22 6.66 30.89
N GLY A 504 6.54 7.74 30.19
CA GLY A 504 5.85 9.02 30.39
C GLY A 504 4.37 8.93 29.99
N ALA A 505 4.03 8.22 28.92
CA ALA A 505 2.66 7.97 28.51
C ALA A 505 1.87 7.16 29.55
N ALA A 506 2.48 6.13 30.14
CA ALA A 506 1.92 5.36 31.24
C ALA A 506 1.65 6.23 32.47
N ALA A 507 2.50 7.22 32.77
CA ALA A 507 2.24 8.20 33.81
C ALA A 507 1.03 9.09 33.47
N LEU A 508 0.89 9.57 32.23
CA LEU A 508 -0.29 10.35 31.81
C LEU A 508 -1.58 9.51 31.87
N VAL A 509 -1.54 8.25 31.43
CA VAL A 509 -2.69 7.32 31.52
C VAL A 509 -3.06 7.04 32.97
N ARG A 510 -2.08 6.86 33.86
CA ARG A 510 -2.33 6.72 35.30
C ARG A 510 -2.89 8.00 35.92
N GLN A 511 -2.45 9.18 35.46
CA GLN A 511 -3.03 10.47 35.86
C GLN A 511 -4.50 10.58 35.41
N PHE A 512 -4.84 10.19 34.18
CA PHE A 512 -6.19 10.20 33.63
C PHE A 512 -7.18 9.39 34.49
N PHE A 513 -6.83 8.16 34.86
CA PHE A 513 -7.70 7.34 35.71
C PHE A 513 -7.89 7.95 37.11
N ILE A 514 -6.82 8.48 37.71
CA ILE A 514 -6.90 9.07 39.05
C ILE A 514 -7.69 10.39 39.06
N GLN A 515 -7.45 11.29 38.10
CA GLN A 515 -7.99 12.65 38.11
C GLN A 515 -9.30 12.79 37.32
N ASN A 516 -9.40 12.18 36.13
CA ASN A 516 -10.55 12.33 35.23
C ASN A 516 -11.59 11.22 35.41
N LYS A 517 -11.20 10.02 35.87
CA LYS A 517 -12.13 8.94 36.24
C LYS A 517 -12.33 8.81 37.76
N GLY A 518 -11.53 9.49 38.59
CA GLY A 518 -11.66 9.51 40.05
C GLY A 518 -11.24 8.23 40.76
N TRP A 519 -10.41 7.39 40.13
CA TRP A 519 -10.04 6.09 40.66
C TRP A 519 -8.93 6.18 41.73
N SER A 520 -9.11 5.50 42.86
CA SER A 520 -8.11 5.41 43.94
C SER A 520 -7.03 4.35 43.70
N TYR A 521 -7.26 3.43 42.76
CA TYR A 521 -6.37 2.35 42.35
C TYR A 521 -6.43 2.22 40.82
N VAL A 522 -5.31 1.87 40.20
CA VAL A 522 -5.21 1.61 38.76
C VAL A 522 -4.19 0.48 38.58
N SER A 523 -4.59 -0.65 37.99
CA SER A 523 -3.66 -1.74 37.72
C SER A 523 -2.69 -1.42 36.58
N ALA A 524 -1.51 -2.04 36.61
CA ALA A 524 -0.57 -1.99 35.51
C ALA A 524 -1.13 -2.64 34.23
N ALA A 525 -2.00 -3.65 34.39
CA ALA A 525 -2.76 -4.24 33.29
C ALA A 525 -3.68 -3.20 32.63
N MET A 526 -4.38 -2.35 33.39
CA MET A 526 -5.24 -1.30 32.83
C MET A 526 -4.45 -0.21 32.10
N VAL A 527 -3.31 0.21 32.65
CA VAL A 527 -2.42 1.16 31.94
C VAL A 527 -1.91 0.55 30.62
N LYS A 528 -1.49 -0.73 30.64
CA LYS A 528 -1.06 -1.45 29.43
C LYS A 528 -2.21 -1.62 28.42
N ALA A 529 -3.41 -2.01 28.86
CA ALA A 529 -4.57 -2.19 28.00
C ALA A 529 -5.05 -0.88 27.35
N ALA A 530 -5.05 0.24 28.09
CA ALA A 530 -5.43 1.55 27.56
C ALA A 530 -4.46 2.03 26.46
N LEU A 531 -3.15 1.90 26.69
CA LEU A 531 -2.13 2.23 25.69
C LEU A 531 -2.24 1.34 24.44
N ILE A 532 -2.48 0.04 24.61
CA ILE A 532 -2.67 -0.92 23.51
C ILE A 532 -3.96 -0.65 22.72
N ASN A 533 -5.08 -0.34 23.38
CA ASN A 533 -6.34 0.00 22.72
C ASN A 533 -6.24 1.33 21.94
N GLY A 534 -5.47 2.29 22.47
CA GLY A 534 -5.21 3.56 21.78
C GLY A 534 -4.22 3.46 20.62
N ALA A 535 -3.33 2.46 20.59
CA ALA A 535 -2.24 2.38 19.63
C ALA A 535 -2.70 2.29 18.16
N LYS A 536 -2.04 3.05 17.29
CA LYS A 536 -2.26 3.07 15.83
C LYS A 536 -1.63 1.82 15.19
N ASP A 537 -2.43 1.03 14.47
CA ASP A 537 -1.93 0.04 13.52
C ASP A 537 -1.19 0.76 12.36
N MET A 538 0.03 0.33 12.06
CA MET A 538 0.89 0.89 11.02
C MET A 538 0.81 0.13 9.68
N THR A 539 -0.02 -0.91 9.57
CA THR A 539 -0.22 -1.73 8.36
C THR A 539 -0.47 -0.87 7.11
N PRO A 540 0.18 -1.16 5.97
CA PRO A 540 1.12 -2.26 5.70
C PRO A 540 2.59 -1.95 6.04
N GLY A 541 2.85 -0.80 6.67
CA GLY A 541 4.19 -0.30 6.96
C GLY A 541 4.90 0.33 5.77
N GLN A 542 6.10 0.85 6.02
CA GLN A 542 6.88 1.65 5.08
C GLN A 542 7.24 0.96 3.75
N TYR A 543 7.24 -0.37 3.70
CA TYR A 543 7.57 -1.15 2.51
C TYR A 543 6.34 -1.70 1.75
N GLY A 544 5.13 -1.29 2.13
CA GLY A 544 3.91 -1.68 1.45
C GLY A 544 3.57 -3.16 1.57
N THR A 545 2.77 -3.68 0.63
CA THR A 545 2.34 -5.08 0.61
C THR A 545 3.20 -5.95 -0.33
N GLY A 546 3.43 -7.21 0.05
CA GLY A 546 4.20 -8.17 -0.75
C GLY A 546 5.36 -8.80 0.02
N SER A 547 6.37 -9.32 -0.69
CA SER A 547 7.47 -10.08 -0.08
C SER A 547 8.38 -9.29 0.85
N LYS A 548 8.39 -7.95 0.76
CA LYS A 548 9.15 -7.03 1.63
C LYS A 548 8.34 -6.47 2.80
N GLN A 549 7.09 -6.92 2.98
CA GLN A 549 6.21 -6.39 4.02
C GLN A 549 6.69 -6.81 5.42
N GLU A 550 7.06 -5.83 6.26
CA GLU A 550 7.47 -6.04 7.66
C GLU A 550 6.31 -5.98 8.66
N ILE A 551 5.26 -5.22 8.33
CA ILE A 551 4.15 -4.91 9.23
C ILE A 551 2.86 -5.47 8.62
N SER A 552 2.15 -6.28 9.39
CA SER A 552 0.84 -6.84 9.04
C SER A 552 -0.21 -6.38 10.05
N ARG A 553 -1.49 -6.62 9.77
CA ARG A 553 -2.58 -6.20 10.67
C ARG A 553 -2.28 -6.60 12.11
N ARG A 554 -2.40 -5.66 13.06
CA ARG A 554 -2.09 -5.92 14.47
C ARG A 554 -2.88 -7.14 15.01
N PRO A 555 -2.24 -8.05 15.77
CA PRO A 555 -0.86 -8.01 16.21
C PRO A 555 0.14 -8.54 15.16
N ASP A 556 1.35 -8.01 15.18
CA ASP A 556 2.49 -8.65 14.52
C ASP A 556 3.80 -8.55 15.34
N GLN A 557 4.82 -9.29 14.90
CA GLN A 557 6.10 -9.41 15.62
C GLN A 557 7.05 -8.21 15.42
N SER A 558 6.69 -7.25 14.58
CA SER A 558 7.40 -6.00 14.36
C SER A 558 6.78 -4.84 15.15
N GLN A 559 5.49 -4.56 14.96
CA GLN A 559 4.81 -3.44 15.61
C GLN A 559 4.22 -3.80 16.98
N GLY A 560 4.14 -5.08 17.33
CA GLY A 560 3.35 -5.54 18.47
C GLY A 560 1.88 -5.23 18.23
N TRP A 561 1.30 -4.42 19.13
CA TRP A 561 -0.03 -3.84 18.99
C TRP A 561 -0.08 -2.49 18.27
N GLY A 562 1.02 -2.07 17.66
CA GLY A 562 1.12 -0.83 16.90
C GLY A 562 1.77 0.30 17.69
N LYS A 563 1.70 1.51 17.14
CA LYS A 563 2.41 2.68 17.65
C LYS A 563 1.60 3.49 18.65
N LEU A 564 2.25 3.95 19.72
CA LEU A 564 1.69 4.83 20.73
C LEU A 564 0.98 6.07 20.12
N ASP A 565 -0.32 6.18 20.39
CA ASP A 565 -1.16 7.35 20.11
C ASP A 565 -1.95 7.70 21.38
N LEU A 566 -1.43 8.65 22.15
CA LEU A 566 -2.03 9.07 23.43
C LEU A 566 -3.36 9.81 23.22
N TYR A 567 -3.51 10.49 22.09
CA TYR A 567 -4.75 11.18 21.75
C TYR A 567 -5.90 10.17 21.57
N ASN A 568 -5.68 9.09 20.80
CA ASN A 568 -6.66 8.01 20.65
C ASN A 568 -6.87 7.19 21.93
N THR A 569 -5.84 7.08 22.79
CA THR A 569 -5.96 6.45 24.13
C THR A 569 -7.03 7.14 24.99
N PHE A 570 -7.12 8.47 24.96
CA PHE A 570 -8.09 9.24 25.75
C PHE A 570 -9.39 9.59 25.01
N LYS A 571 -9.35 9.69 23.68
CA LYS A 571 -10.50 10.15 22.88
C LYS A 571 -11.67 9.17 22.92
N THR A 572 -12.75 9.60 23.56
CA THR A 572 -14.07 8.97 23.47
C THR A 572 -14.74 9.39 22.15
N PRO A 573 -15.30 8.46 21.34
CA PRO A 573 -16.02 8.83 20.12
C PRO A 573 -17.31 9.63 20.43
N THR A 574 -17.62 10.65 19.63
CA THR A 574 -18.71 11.64 19.89
C THR A 574 -20.08 11.01 20.18
N SER A 575 -20.41 9.93 19.49
CA SER A 575 -21.68 9.20 19.59
C SER A 575 -21.51 7.73 20.06
N GLY A 576 -20.30 7.36 20.50
CA GLY A 576 -19.87 5.97 20.77
C GLY A 576 -19.61 5.62 22.24
N ILE A 577 -18.78 4.59 22.46
CA ILE A 577 -18.40 4.09 23.78
C ILE A 577 -16.87 4.01 23.89
N LEU A 578 -16.33 4.46 25.04
CA LEU A 578 -14.99 4.12 25.51
C LEU A 578 -15.06 3.81 27.01
N GLU A 579 -15.19 2.51 27.33
CA GLU A 579 -15.32 1.99 28.69
C GLU A 579 -14.08 1.20 29.13
N PHE A 580 -13.86 1.17 30.45
CA PHE A 580 -12.70 0.57 31.11
C PHE A 580 -13.18 -0.25 32.32
N ASP A 581 -12.84 -1.54 32.38
CA ASP A 581 -13.13 -2.43 33.49
C ASP A 581 -11.81 -2.98 34.05
N ASP A 582 -11.41 -2.52 35.24
CA ASP A 582 -10.20 -2.98 35.96
C ASP A 582 -10.65 -4.01 37.00
N HIS A 583 -10.78 -5.27 36.55
CA HIS A 583 -11.49 -6.36 37.23
C HIS A 583 -10.65 -6.96 38.38
N THR A 584 -10.34 -6.12 39.36
CA THR A 584 -9.42 -6.39 40.48
C THR A 584 -9.75 -7.61 41.35
N THR A 585 -11.01 -8.06 41.38
CA THR A 585 -11.44 -9.30 42.07
C THR A 585 -10.90 -10.57 41.41
N GLY A 586 -10.72 -10.54 40.09
CA GLY A 586 -10.24 -11.67 39.29
C GLY A 586 -11.17 -12.88 39.21
N LEU A 587 -10.75 -13.85 38.39
CA LEU A 587 -11.50 -15.08 38.09
C LEU A 587 -10.73 -16.34 38.49
N THR A 588 -11.47 -17.43 38.72
CA THR A 588 -10.95 -18.79 38.93
C THR A 588 -11.47 -19.74 37.85
N THR A 589 -10.74 -20.84 37.61
CA THR A 589 -11.01 -21.81 36.52
C THR A 589 -12.49 -22.20 36.39
N GLY A 590 -13.08 -21.94 35.23
CA GLY A 590 -14.50 -22.23 34.93
C GLY A 590 -15.50 -21.10 35.24
N GLN A 591 -15.03 -19.91 35.62
CA GLN A 591 -15.85 -18.70 35.72
C GLN A 591 -15.81 -17.89 34.41
N THR A 592 -16.95 -17.30 34.05
CA THR A 592 -17.08 -16.41 32.88
C THR A 592 -17.78 -15.11 33.28
N VAL A 593 -17.27 -13.98 32.76
CA VAL A 593 -17.92 -12.67 32.80
C VAL A 593 -18.45 -12.33 31.40
N THR A 594 -19.68 -11.85 31.32
CA THR A 594 -20.36 -11.51 30.06
C THR A 594 -20.70 -10.04 29.98
N TYR A 595 -20.42 -9.42 28.83
CA TYR A 595 -20.75 -8.04 28.47
C TYR A 595 -21.62 -8.02 27.20
N GLU A 596 -22.57 -7.10 27.12
CA GLU A 596 -23.56 -7.08 26.02
C GLU A 596 -23.70 -5.69 25.38
N TYR A 597 -23.56 -5.65 24.05
CA TYR A 597 -23.60 -4.44 23.24
C TYR A 597 -24.71 -4.51 22.21
N GLN A 598 -25.34 -3.36 21.93
CA GLN A 598 -26.10 -3.16 20.69
C GLN A 598 -25.17 -2.46 19.69
N VAL A 599 -25.18 -2.94 18.45
CA VAL A 599 -24.27 -2.53 17.37
C VAL A 599 -25.11 -2.35 16.10
N SER A 600 -24.80 -1.34 15.30
CA SER A 600 -25.37 -1.10 13.97
C SER A 600 -24.42 -1.55 12.86
N GLU A 601 -24.96 -1.88 11.68
CA GLU A 601 -24.17 -1.99 10.45
C GLU A 601 -23.37 -0.69 10.20
N GLY A 602 -22.05 -0.82 10.05
CA GLY A 602 -21.15 0.32 9.89
C GLY A 602 -20.36 0.69 11.15
N ASP A 603 -20.77 0.23 12.34
CA ASP A 603 -20.01 0.47 13.57
C ASP A 603 -18.72 -0.36 13.60
N ALA A 604 -17.64 0.18 14.17
CA ALA A 604 -16.41 -0.57 14.44
C ALA A 604 -16.28 -0.92 15.93
N LEU A 605 -15.82 -2.15 16.21
CA LEU A 605 -15.62 -2.70 17.55
C LEU A 605 -14.13 -2.91 17.83
N HIS A 606 -13.67 -2.51 19.01
CA HIS A 606 -12.30 -2.80 19.47
C HIS A 606 -12.27 -3.09 20.98
N PHE A 607 -11.98 -4.34 21.33
CA PHE A 607 -11.88 -4.83 22.70
C PHE A 607 -10.44 -5.28 23.00
N THR A 608 -9.87 -4.81 24.10
CA THR A 608 -8.49 -5.13 24.51
C THR A 608 -8.50 -5.67 25.94
N LEU A 609 -8.19 -6.94 26.11
CA LEU A 609 -8.01 -7.64 27.38
C LEU A 609 -6.51 -7.76 27.69
N VAL A 610 -6.10 -7.43 28.91
CA VAL A 610 -4.72 -7.62 29.41
C VAL A 610 -4.76 -8.13 30.84
N TRP A 611 -3.85 -9.02 31.21
CA TRP A 611 -3.65 -9.40 32.61
C TRP A 611 -2.18 -9.43 33.04
N THR A 612 -1.96 -9.07 34.31
CA THR A 612 -0.70 -9.31 35.02
C THR A 612 -0.71 -10.77 35.47
N ASP A 613 -0.11 -11.64 34.66
CA ASP A 613 -0.07 -13.09 34.87
C ASP A 613 0.91 -13.47 35.99
N TYR A 614 0.73 -14.66 36.56
CA TYR A 614 1.62 -15.24 37.56
C TYR A 614 3.01 -15.55 36.96
N PRO A 615 4.14 -15.31 37.65
CA PRO A 615 5.48 -15.55 37.12
C PRO A 615 5.71 -17.03 36.74
N ALA A 616 6.29 -17.28 35.57
CA ALA A 616 6.53 -18.64 35.09
C ALA A 616 7.65 -19.36 35.88
N THR A 617 7.69 -20.69 35.80
CA THR A 617 8.93 -21.44 36.05
C THR A 617 9.82 -21.30 34.81
N THR A 618 11.06 -20.86 34.97
CA THR A 618 11.94 -20.48 33.84
C THR A 618 12.09 -21.58 32.78
N GLY A 619 12.24 -22.85 33.21
CA GLY A 619 12.33 -24.04 32.34
C GLY A 619 11.01 -24.56 31.74
N ALA A 620 9.90 -23.86 31.91
CA ALA A 620 8.62 -24.17 31.24
C ALA A 620 8.68 -23.83 29.75
N GLY A 621 8.22 -24.73 28.87
CA GLY A 621 8.21 -24.52 27.41
C GLY A 621 7.06 -23.63 26.90
N THR A 622 6.32 -23.01 27.81
CA THR A 622 5.32 -21.96 27.55
C THR A 622 5.25 -21.11 28.81
N LYS A 623 5.26 -19.77 28.71
CA LYS A 623 5.39 -18.91 29.89
C LYS A 623 4.04 -18.49 30.48
N LEU A 624 2.94 -18.57 29.73
CA LEU A 624 1.59 -18.33 30.27
C LEU A 624 1.27 -19.30 31.42
N VAL A 625 0.76 -18.78 32.53
CA VAL A 625 0.41 -19.57 33.73
C VAL A 625 -1.10 -19.56 33.97
N ASN A 626 -1.69 -18.38 33.99
CA ASN A 626 -3.13 -18.18 34.06
C ASN A 626 -3.67 -17.81 32.67
N ASP A 627 -4.64 -18.59 32.23
CA ASP A 627 -5.19 -18.62 30.89
C ASP A 627 -6.60 -18.03 30.92
N LEU A 628 -6.80 -16.89 30.22
CA LEU A 628 -8.08 -16.20 30.08
C LEU A 628 -8.45 -16.14 28.60
N ASP A 629 -9.61 -16.68 28.24
CA ASP A 629 -10.14 -16.66 26.88
C ASP A 629 -11.15 -15.50 26.71
N MET A 630 -10.87 -14.56 25.82
CA MET A 630 -11.82 -13.59 25.30
C MET A 630 -12.50 -14.14 24.03
N LEU A 631 -13.81 -13.96 23.93
CA LEU A 631 -14.59 -14.34 22.74
C LEU A 631 -15.71 -13.31 22.51
N LEU A 632 -15.80 -12.80 21.29
CA LEU A 632 -16.92 -11.98 20.83
C LEU A 632 -17.82 -12.81 19.91
N THR A 633 -19.11 -12.87 20.22
CA THR A 633 -20.13 -13.56 19.41
C THR A 633 -21.13 -12.52 18.87
N ALA A 634 -21.34 -12.57 17.55
CA ALA A 634 -22.24 -11.69 16.80
C ALA A 634 -23.71 -12.21 16.79
N PRO A 635 -24.70 -11.42 16.32
CA PRO A 635 -26.12 -11.76 16.39
C PRO A 635 -26.50 -13.01 15.58
N ASP A 636 -25.74 -13.32 14.53
CA ASP A 636 -25.86 -14.48 13.65
C ASP A 636 -25.17 -15.75 14.19
N GLY A 637 -24.41 -15.62 15.29
CA GLY A 637 -23.57 -16.67 15.86
C GLY A 637 -22.12 -16.69 15.37
N THR A 638 -21.71 -15.76 14.50
CA THR A 638 -20.31 -15.61 14.07
C THR A 638 -19.41 -15.29 15.27
N LYS A 639 -18.23 -15.91 15.30
CA LYS A 639 -17.27 -15.82 16.41
C LYS A 639 -15.99 -15.12 15.99
N TYR A 640 -15.65 -14.05 16.70
CA TYR A 640 -14.38 -13.37 16.60
C TYR A 640 -13.50 -13.79 17.77
N TYR A 641 -12.41 -14.47 17.44
CA TYR A 641 -11.35 -14.80 18.38
C TYR A 641 -10.28 -13.71 18.37
N PRO A 642 -9.56 -13.50 19.48
CA PRO A 642 -8.57 -12.44 19.60
C PRO A 642 -7.32 -12.71 18.75
N ASN A 643 -6.50 -11.67 18.61
CA ASN A 643 -5.16 -11.73 18.05
C ASN A 643 -5.13 -12.22 16.59
N GLY A 644 -6.22 -12.00 15.85
CA GLY A 644 -6.40 -12.46 14.46
C GLY A 644 -6.54 -13.97 14.29
N ARG A 645 -6.76 -14.71 15.38
CA ARG A 645 -6.78 -16.19 15.40
C ARG A 645 -8.15 -16.75 14.99
N THR A 646 -8.19 -18.05 14.74
CA THR A 646 -9.42 -18.83 14.53
C THR A 646 -9.81 -19.68 15.75
N SER A 647 -9.14 -19.47 16.88
CA SER A 647 -9.32 -20.12 18.19
C SER A 647 -8.80 -19.20 19.29
N ALA A 648 -9.04 -19.53 20.56
CA ALA A 648 -8.48 -18.80 21.71
C ALA A 648 -6.94 -18.77 21.72
N ASP A 649 -6.35 -17.82 22.46
CA ASP A 649 -4.90 -17.58 22.52
C ASP A 649 -4.27 -18.06 23.85
N HIS A 650 -4.08 -19.38 23.95
CA HIS A 650 -3.41 -20.02 25.11
C HIS A 650 -1.88 -19.77 25.17
N VAL A 651 -1.42 -18.59 24.74
CA VAL A 651 0.00 -18.19 24.69
C VAL A 651 0.20 -16.76 25.24
N ASN A 652 -0.64 -15.81 24.85
CA ASN A 652 -0.46 -14.38 25.19
C ASN A 652 -1.28 -13.96 26.42
N ASN A 653 -0.72 -13.11 27.28
CA ASN A 653 -1.45 -12.42 28.37
C ASN A 653 -2.08 -11.08 27.92
N ILE A 654 -2.30 -10.97 26.60
CA ILE A 654 -2.94 -9.86 25.90
C ILE A 654 -3.81 -10.47 24.81
N GLU A 655 -5.08 -10.09 24.79
CA GLU A 655 -6.02 -10.52 23.78
C GLU A 655 -6.78 -9.30 23.22
N ASP A 656 -6.76 -9.13 21.90
CA ASP A 656 -7.33 -7.97 21.20
C ASP A 656 -8.29 -8.46 20.11
N ILE A 657 -9.54 -7.99 20.13
CA ILE A 657 -10.54 -8.23 19.08
C ILE A 657 -10.86 -6.90 18.41
N ILE A 658 -10.60 -6.81 17.11
CA ILE A 658 -11.04 -5.71 16.25
C ILE A 658 -12.05 -6.29 15.24
N VAL A 659 -13.21 -5.65 15.11
CA VAL A 659 -14.16 -5.89 14.02
C VAL A 659 -14.38 -4.57 13.31
N ASP A 660 -14.05 -4.53 12.02
CA ASP A 660 -14.11 -3.31 11.23
C ASP A 660 -15.56 -2.92 10.88
N ALA A 661 -15.75 -1.64 10.54
CA ALA A 661 -17.04 -1.05 10.16
C ALA A 661 -17.77 -1.82 9.05
N ASP A 662 -17.04 -2.47 8.14
CA ASP A 662 -17.58 -3.22 7.03
C ASP A 662 -17.95 -4.67 7.34
N HIS A 663 -17.59 -5.17 8.53
CA HIS A 663 -17.79 -6.54 9.01
C HIS A 663 -18.83 -6.66 10.15
N THR A 664 -19.42 -5.54 10.61
CA THR A 664 -20.47 -5.55 11.63
C THR A 664 -21.88 -5.71 11.05
N THR A 665 -22.76 -6.34 11.83
CA THR A 665 -24.16 -6.56 11.49
C THR A 665 -25.08 -6.00 12.57
N THR A 666 -26.22 -5.42 12.20
CA THR A 666 -27.11 -4.79 13.19
C THR A 666 -27.67 -5.80 14.19
N GLY A 667 -27.40 -5.62 15.48
CA GLY A 667 -27.99 -6.43 16.55
C GLY A 667 -27.18 -6.49 17.86
N LYS A 668 -27.47 -7.53 18.65
CA LYS A 668 -26.81 -7.80 19.94
C LYS A 668 -25.51 -8.58 19.77
N TYR A 669 -24.38 -7.95 20.11
CA TYR A 669 -23.10 -8.65 20.29
C TYR A 669 -22.90 -9.03 21.76
N THR A 670 -22.31 -10.20 21.99
CA THR A 670 -22.00 -10.74 23.32
C THR A 670 -20.50 -11.00 23.43
N LEU A 671 -19.82 -10.31 24.34
CA LEU A 671 -18.40 -10.50 24.66
C LEU A 671 -18.30 -11.29 25.97
N THR A 672 -17.49 -12.35 25.99
CA THR A 672 -17.21 -13.14 27.19
C THR A 672 -15.72 -13.16 27.50
N VAL A 673 -15.36 -13.01 28.77
CA VAL A 673 -14.02 -13.30 29.30
C VAL A 673 -14.14 -14.52 30.22
N THR A 674 -13.43 -15.61 29.90
CA THR A 674 -13.53 -16.90 30.59
C THR A 674 -12.19 -17.32 31.18
N ALA A 675 -12.18 -17.71 32.45
CA ALA A 675 -11.01 -18.30 33.07
C ALA A 675 -10.84 -19.77 32.65
N PHE A 676 -10.10 -19.99 31.56
CA PHE A 676 -9.87 -21.33 31.00
C PHE A 676 -9.05 -22.21 31.95
N ASN A 677 -7.93 -21.69 32.47
CA ASN A 677 -7.04 -22.41 33.40
C ASN A 677 -6.29 -21.43 34.30
N ILE A 678 -6.68 -21.32 35.57
CA ILE A 678 -6.00 -20.50 36.58
C ILE A 678 -5.15 -21.42 37.46
N ALA A 679 -3.83 -21.40 37.24
CA ALA A 679 -2.87 -22.25 37.94
C ALA A 679 -2.18 -21.56 39.14
N SER A 680 -2.41 -20.27 39.37
CA SER A 680 -2.01 -19.59 40.61
C SER A 680 -2.74 -20.11 41.86
N SER A 681 -2.37 -19.61 43.03
CA SER A 681 -3.16 -19.78 44.27
C SER A 681 -4.37 -18.86 44.31
N ASP A 682 -4.21 -17.67 43.74
CA ASP A 682 -5.16 -16.55 43.82
C ASP A 682 -5.95 -16.47 42.50
N PRO A 683 -7.16 -15.88 42.48
CA PRO A 683 -7.85 -15.53 41.24
C PRO A 683 -7.00 -14.62 40.36
N GLN A 684 -7.20 -14.66 39.04
CA GLN A 684 -6.50 -13.80 38.07
C GLN A 684 -7.30 -12.52 37.77
N PRO A 685 -6.84 -11.32 38.18
CA PRO A 685 -7.44 -10.05 37.76
C PRO A 685 -7.10 -9.74 36.30
N TYR A 686 -7.96 -8.99 35.63
CA TYR A 686 -7.73 -8.53 34.26
C TYR A 686 -8.19 -7.08 34.09
N ALA A 687 -7.71 -6.43 33.03
CA ALA A 687 -8.19 -5.15 32.56
C ALA A 687 -8.79 -5.30 31.17
N LEU A 688 -9.97 -4.74 30.95
CA LEU A 688 -10.69 -4.78 29.68
C LEU A 688 -11.07 -3.37 29.21
N VAL A 689 -10.52 -2.95 28.07
CA VAL A 689 -10.89 -1.70 27.38
C VAL A 689 -11.90 -2.01 26.28
N GLN A 690 -12.96 -1.22 26.20
CA GLN A 690 -14.15 -1.48 25.38
C GLN A 690 -14.47 -0.25 24.54
N ARG A 691 -14.17 -0.32 23.23
CA ARG A 691 -14.41 0.77 22.27
C ARG A 691 -15.47 0.36 21.23
N LEU A 692 -16.51 1.18 21.12
CA LEU A 692 -17.48 1.16 20.02
C LEU A 692 -17.39 2.52 19.32
N THR A 693 -16.97 2.51 18.06
CA THR A 693 -16.93 3.70 17.20
C THR A 693 -18.09 3.61 16.21
N PRO A 694 -19.11 4.49 16.30
CA PRO A 694 -20.25 4.42 15.40
C PRO A 694 -19.86 4.63 13.94
N GLY A 695 -20.60 3.98 13.06
CA GLY A 695 -20.44 4.17 11.63
C GLY A 695 -20.87 5.56 11.17
N LEU A 696 -20.09 6.16 10.27
CA LEU A 696 -20.46 7.38 9.54
C LEU A 696 -20.74 7.05 8.06
N PRO A 697 -21.66 7.77 7.39
CA PRO A 697 -21.77 7.74 5.94
C PRO A 697 -20.47 8.22 5.29
N ASP A 698 -20.03 7.52 4.24
CA ASP A 698 -18.93 7.98 3.38
C ASP A 698 -19.50 8.29 2.01
N LEU A 699 -19.62 9.57 1.71
CA LEU A 699 -20.19 10.09 0.48
C LEU A 699 -19.12 10.55 -0.54
N SER A 700 -17.83 10.31 -0.24
CA SER A 700 -16.69 10.83 -1.03
C SER A 700 -16.63 10.31 -2.46
N SER A 701 -17.25 9.16 -2.74
CA SER A 701 -17.36 8.56 -4.08
C SER A 701 -18.59 9.02 -4.89
N SER A 702 -19.29 10.05 -4.41
CA SER A 702 -20.35 10.74 -5.16
C SER A 702 -19.78 11.53 -6.35
N THR A 703 -20.57 11.72 -7.41
CA THR A 703 -20.11 12.40 -8.64
C THR A 703 -21.17 13.33 -9.20
N LYS A 704 -20.75 14.34 -9.98
CA LYS A 704 -21.66 15.18 -10.78
C LYS A 704 -21.15 15.27 -12.23
N THR A 705 -22.05 15.19 -13.19
CA THR A 705 -21.75 15.26 -14.63
C THR A 705 -22.77 16.13 -15.36
N SER A 706 -22.44 16.54 -16.59
CA SER A 706 -23.33 17.28 -17.49
C SER A 706 -23.46 16.57 -18.84
N SER A 707 -24.56 16.83 -19.53
CA SER A 707 -24.83 16.38 -20.90
C SER A 707 -25.56 17.49 -21.66
N PRO A 708 -24.96 18.11 -22.69
CA PRO A 708 -23.62 17.85 -23.21
C PRO A 708 -22.51 18.20 -22.20
N THR A 709 -21.42 17.44 -22.23
CA THR A 709 -20.18 17.75 -21.50
C THR A 709 -19.37 18.77 -22.27
N GLY A 710 -18.69 19.69 -21.58
CA GLY A 710 -17.74 20.60 -22.24
C GLY A 710 -18.38 21.88 -22.79
N GLY A 711 -18.06 22.19 -24.04
CA GLY A 711 -18.43 23.40 -24.76
C GLY A 711 -19.92 23.50 -25.05
N VAL A 712 -20.49 24.67 -24.75
CA VAL A 712 -21.92 24.95 -24.91
C VAL A 712 -22.16 26.38 -25.40
N TYR A 713 -23.34 26.65 -25.95
CA TYR A 713 -23.72 27.95 -26.53
C TYR A 713 -25.02 28.48 -25.92
N GLY A 714 -25.29 29.78 -26.12
CA GLY A 714 -26.56 30.42 -25.71
C GLY A 714 -27.79 29.66 -26.24
N GLY A 715 -28.82 29.55 -25.40
CA GLY A 715 -30.05 28.83 -25.70
C GLY A 715 -29.95 27.31 -25.63
N GLN A 716 -28.76 26.73 -25.40
CA GLN A 716 -28.56 25.28 -25.34
C GLN A 716 -28.96 24.71 -23.97
N THR A 717 -29.69 23.59 -23.96
CA THR A 717 -30.03 22.87 -22.72
C THR A 717 -28.88 21.98 -22.25
N ILE A 718 -28.50 22.11 -20.98
CA ILE A 718 -27.62 21.18 -20.25
C ILE A 718 -28.48 20.34 -19.31
N THR A 719 -28.29 19.02 -19.33
CA THR A 719 -28.81 18.11 -18.30
C THR A 719 -27.69 17.79 -17.32
N TYR A 720 -27.83 18.18 -16.06
CA TYR A 720 -26.94 17.77 -14.98
C TYR A 720 -27.41 16.45 -14.37
N THR A 721 -26.47 15.60 -13.97
CA THR A 721 -26.71 14.37 -13.21
C THR A 721 -25.83 14.36 -11.96
N ILE A 722 -26.45 14.22 -10.79
CA ILE A 722 -25.77 14.04 -9.50
C ILE A 722 -25.97 12.58 -9.09
N ARG A 723 -24.89 11.88 -8.77
CA ARG A 723 -24.91 10.52 -8.20
C ARG A 723 -24.42 10.61 -6.76
N VAL A 724 -25.33 10.57 -5.81
CA VAL A 724 -25.00 10.43 -4.39
C VAL A 724 -24.74 8.96 -4.12
N ARG A 725 -23.54 8.60 -3.67
CA ARG A 725 -23.15 7.23 -3.36
C ARG A 725 -22.68 7.15 -1.91
N ASN A 726 -23.11 6.12 -1.18
CA ASN A 726 -22.60 5.84 0.16
C ASN A 726 -21.78 4.55 0.20
N THR A 727 -20.51 4.65 0.59
CA THR A 727 -19.59 3.52 0.81
C THR A 727 -19.45 3.13 2.28
N GLY A 728 -19.83 4.03 3.19
CA GLY A 728 -19.78 3.88 4.65
C GLY A 728 -21.08 3.37 5.25
N ALA A 729 -21.36 3.74 6.51
CA ALA A 729 -22.56 3.32 7.22
C ALA A 729 -23.83 3.94 6.59
N PRO A 730 -25.00 3.26 6.59
CA PRO A 730 -26.24 3.80 6.04
C PRO A 730 -26.60 5.17 6.66
N SER A 731 -26.90 6.15 5.82
CA SER A 731 -27.37 7.46 6.27
C SER A 731 -28.85 7.44 6.64
N SER A 732 -29.30 8.45 7.41
CA SER A 732 -30.72 8.65 7.75
C SER A 732 -31.25 10.03 7.36
N ASN A 733 -30.38 11.03 7.17
CA ASN A 733 -30.76 12.41 6.88
C ASN A 733 -29.93 13.02 5.73
N THR A 734 -29.84 12.34 4.58
CA THR A 734 -29.11 12.87 3.42
C THR A 734 -29.92 13.92 2.65
N VAL A 735 -29.31 15.08 2.42
CA VAL A 735 -29.86 16.22 1.68
C VAL A 735 -28.87 16.68 0.62
N VAL A 736 -29.37 17.10 -0.55
CA VAL A 736 -28.55 17.72 -1.61
C VAL A 736 -29.03 19.13 -1.88
N THR A 737 -28.11 20.11 -1.78
CA THR A 737 -28.32 21.47 -2.25
C THR A 737 -27.55 21.73 -3.55
N ASP A 738 -28.13 22.49 -4.48
CA ASP A 738 -27.53 22.78 -5.78
C ASP A 738 -28.00 24.16 -6.28
N PRO A 739 -27.18 25.22 -6.12
CA PRO A 739 -27.49 26.54 -6.67
C PRO A 739 -27.39 26.54 -8.19
N ILE A 740 -28.45 27.03 -8.85
CA ILE A 740 -28.44 27.26 -10.31
C ILE A 740 -27.45 28.39 -10.63
N PRO A 741 -26.50 28.22 -11.56
CA PRO A 741 -25.53 29.27 -11.91
C PRO A 741 -26.20 30.44 -12.64
N ASP A 742 -25.79 31.68 -12.34
CA ASP A 742 -26.30 32.92 -12.95
C ASP A 742 -26.11 32.98 -14.49
N THR A 743 -25.19 32.17 -15.04
CA THR A 743 -24.98 31.97 -16.48
C THR A 743 -26.02 31.05 -17.15
N THR A 744 -26.98 30.54 -16.39
CA THR A 744 -28.02 29.61 -16.85
C THR A 744 -29.40 29.95 -16.27
N THR A 745 -30.45 29.36 -16.84
CA THR A 745 -31.83 29.41 -16.33
C THR A 745 -32.36 27.99 -16.16
N TYR A 746 -32.89 27.64 -14.99
CA TYR A 746 -33.47 26.30 -14.75
C TYR A 746 -34.71 26.03 -15.61
N VAL A 747 -34.84 24.79 -16.09
CA VAL A 747 -36.00 24.32 -16.87
C VAL A 747 -37.04 23.74 -15.90
N PRO A 748 -38.25 24.34 -15.78
CA PRO A 748 -39.29 23.84 -14.89
C PRO A 748 -39.71 22.39 -15.17
N ASN A 749 -40.01 21.64 -14.11
CA ASN A 749 -40.39 20.22 -14.10
C ASN A 749 -39.33 19.26 -14.67
N SER A 750 -38.06 19.69 -14.77
CA SER A 750 -36.96 18.84 -15.27
C SER A 750 -36.29 17.98 -14.19
N THR A 751 -36.56 18.24 -12.92
CA THR A 751 -35.91 17.52 -11.81
C THR A 751 -36.47 16.11 -11.64
N THR A 752 -35.61 15.10 -11.53
CA THR A 752 -35.99 13.73 -11.14
C THR A 752 -35.07 13.20 -10.03
N LEU A 753 -35.60 12.30 -9.20
CA LEU A 753 -34.86 11.49 -8.24
C LEU A 753 -35.12 10.01 -8.56
N ASN A 754 -34.05 9.26 -8.81
CA ASN A 754 -34.06 7.87 -9.26
C ASN A 754 -34.94 7.64 -10.52
N GLY A 755 -35.04 8.65 -11.39
CA GLY A 755 -35.90 8.64 -12.59
C GLY A 755 -37.38 8.97 -12.34
N VAL A 756 -37.78 9.23 -11.09
CA VAL A 756 -39.13 9.70 -10.74
C VAL A 756 -39.13 11.24 -10.69
N PRO A 757 -40.06 11.94 -11.35
CA PRO A 757 -40.15 13.40 -11.27
C PRO A 757 -40.25 13.94 -9.85
N VAL A 758 -39.66 15.11 -9.61
CA VAL A 758 -39.76 15.86 -8.35
C VAL A 758 -40.39 17.21 -8.67
N ASP A 759 -41.53 17.49 -8.04
CA ASP A 759 -42.28 18.74 -8.24
C ASP A 759 -41.42 19.97 -7.88
N ASP A 760 -41.49 21.02 -8.70
CA ASP A 760 -40.97 22.34 -8.34
C ASP A 760 -42.06 23.30 -7.89
N THR A 761 -41.68 24.23 -7.01
CA THR A 761 -42.61 25.24 -6.47
C THR A 761 -42.46 26.52 -7.27
N GLY A 762 -43.30 26.66 -8.30
CA GLY A 762 -43.36 27.88 -9.11
C GLY A 762 -42.18 28.08 -10.06
N GLY A 763 -41.57 26.99 -10.56
CA GLY A 763 -40.43 27.05 -11.48
C GLY A 763 -39.07 27.23 -10.79
N VAL A 764 -38.98 27.07 -9.46
CA VAL A 764 -37.72 27.15 -8.71
C VAL A 764 -37.19 25.74 -8.44
N CYS A 765 -35.99 25.43 -8.93
CA CYS A 765 -35.36 24.12 -8.74
C CYS A 765 -35.34 23.70 -7.25
N PRO A 766 -35.87 22.51 -6.89
CA PRO A 766 -36.01 22.10 -5.49
C PRO A 766 -34.66 21.91 -4.78
N LEU A 767 -33.57 21.69 -5.54
CA LEU A 767 -32.21 21.61 -5.01
C LEU A 767 -31.71 22.96 -4.45
N VAL A 768 -32.27 24.11 -4.84
CA VAL A 768 -31.84 25.42 -4.32
C VAL A 768 -32.13 25.54 -2.81
N THR A 769 -33.24 24.96 -2.35
CA THR A 769 -33.63 24.91 -0.93
C THR A 769 -33.18 23.64 -0.20
N GLY A 770 -32.65 22.66 -0.94
CA GLY A 770 -32.27 21.34 -0.44
C GLY A 770 -33.33 20.27 -0.69
N LEU A 771 -32.96 19.23 -1.43
CA LEU A 771 -33.77 18.04 -1.66
C LEU A 771 -33.34 16.94 -0.69
N VAL A 772 -34.29 16.39 0.09
CA VAL A 772 -34.07 15.15 0.84
C VAL A 772 -34.02 13.99 -0.14
N VAL A 773 -32.98 13.15 -0.07
CA VAL A 773 -32.73 12.10 -1.07
C VAL A 773 -32.58 10.72 -0.45
N ASN A 774 -32.94 9.70 -1.22
CA ASN A 774 -32.91 8.32 -0.78
C ASN A 774 -32.48 7.37 -1.91
N SER A 775 -31.85 6.28 -1.51
CA SER A 775 -31.56 5.14 -2.40
C SER A 775 -32.86 4.41 -2.80
N PRO A 776 -32.94 3.81 -4.00
CA PRO A 776 -34.15 3.12 -4.46
C PRO A 776 -34.70 2.09 -3.46
N GLY A 777 -35.99 2.23 -3.11
CA GLY A 777 -36.65 1.35 -2.14
C GLY A 777 -36.20 1.55 -0.69
N SER A 778 -35.67 2.72 -0.34
CA SER A 778 -35.36 3.16 1.03
C SER A 778 -36.26 4.33 1.45
N ASP A 779 -36.40 4.57 2.75
CA ASP A 779 -37.13 5.73 3.28
C ASP A 779 -36.43 7.07 2.93
N PRO A 780 -37.15 8.21 2.91
CA PRO A 780 -36.55 9.53 2.64
C PRO A 780 -35.36 9.83 3.56
N GLY A 781 -34.25 10.31 3.00
CA GLY A 781 -33.00 10.59 3.71
C GLY A 781 -32.02 9.41 3.76
N VAL A 782 -32.43 8.19 3.41
CA VAL A 782 -31.62 6.97 3.57
C VAL A 782 -30.86 6.59 2.30
N ILE A 783 -29.53 6.78 2.30
CA ILE A 783 -28.62 6.18 1.32
C ILE A 783 -27.98 4.93 1.95
N ARG A 784 -28.46 3.76 1.53
CA ARG A 784 -27.90 2.46 1.96
C ARG A 784 -26.47 2.31 1.47
N ARG A 785 -25.65 1.61 2.26
CA ARG A 785 -24.28 1.24 1.90
C ARG A 785 -24.24 0.46 0.58
N GLY A 786 -23.39 0.90 -0.35
CA GLY A 786 -23.24 0.30 -1.69
C GLY A 786 -24.34 0.65 -2.70
N TYR A 787 -25.33 1.47 -2.31
CA TYR A 787 -26.38 1.97 -3.20
C TYR A 787 -26.19 3.45 -3.52
N ASP A 788 -26.83 3.87 -4.61
CA ASP A 788 -26.81 5.25 -5.09
C ASP A 788 -28.21 5.88 -4.94
N ALA A 789 -28.26 7.21 -4.81
CA ALA A 789 -29.39 8.02 -5.27
C ALA A 789 -28.93 8.83 -6.50
N VAL A 790 -29.73 8.83 -7.56
CA VAL A 790 -29.41 9.53 -8.81
C VAL A 790 -30.40 10.66 -9.03
N ILE A 791 -29.90 11.89 -9.16
CA ILE A 791 -30.70 13.10 -9.37
C ILE A 791 -30.37 13.62 -10.77
N THR A 792 -31.38 14.01 -11.54
CA THR A 792 -31.18 14.71 -12.82
C THR A 792 -31.95 16.01 -12.84
N PHE A 793 -31.44 17.06 -13.44
CA PHE A 793 -32.20 18.28 -13.73
C PHE A 793 -31.65 19.01 -14.95
N GLN A 794 -32.40 19.96 -15.52
CA GLN A 794 -32.00 20.70 -16.72
C GLN A 794 -31.93 22.21 -16.49
N VAL A 795 -30.98 22.83 -17.18
CA VAL A 795 -30.84 24.29 -17.31
C VAL A 795 -30.65 24.65 -18.78
N ILE A 796 -31.01 25.88 -19.16
CA ILE A 796 -30.68 26.48 -20.45
C ILE A 796 -29.54 27.48 -20.23
N VAL A 797 -28.52 27.46 -21.09
CA VAL A 797 -27.44 28.46 -21.09
C VAL A 797 -27.99 29.82 -21.53
N ASN A 798 -27.69 30.88 -20.78
CA ASN A 798 -28.20 32.21 -21.08
C ASN A 798 -27.55 32.77 -22.37
N ASP A 799 -28.31 33.52 -23.17
CA ASP A 799 -27.82 34.13 -24.40
C ASP A 799 -26.86 35.30 -24.14
N GLY A 800 -25.91 35.51 -25.05
CA GLY A 800 -25.02 36.67 -25.04
C GLY A 800 -23.83 36.60 -24.06
N LEU A 801 -23.49 35.41 -23.57
CA LEU A 801 -22.26 35.18 -22.77
C LEU A 801 -20.99 35.24 -23.63
N ASP A 802 -19.90 35.76 -23.07
CA ASP A 802 -18.61 35.95 -23.76
C ASP A 802 -17.84 34.64 -23.99
N GLU A 803 -17.01 34.59 -25.05
CA GLU A 803 -16.09 33.47 -25.32
C GLU A 803 -15.26 33.14 -24.06
N GLY A 804 -15.32 31.89 -23.61
CA GLY A 804 -14.59 31.41 -22.43
C GLY A 804 -15.33 31.57 -21.09
N THR A 805 -16.55 32.12 -21.04
CA THR A 805 -17.34 32.20 -19.80
C THR A 805 -17.57 30.80 -19.21
N PRO A 806 -17.16 30.54 -17.95
CA PRO A 806 -17.37 29.26 -17.30
C PRO A 806 -18.81 29.09 -16.83
N ILE A 807 -19.29 27.86 -16.87
CA ILE A 807 -20.60 27.44 -16.39
C ILE A 807 -20.35 26.29 -15.40
N GLU A 808 -19.91 26.68 -14.21
CA GLU A 808 -19.64 25.76 -13.10
C GLU A 808 -20.89 25.56 -12.28
N ASN A 809 -21.26 24.31 -11.99
CA ASN A 809 -22.44 24.01 -11.19
C ASN A 809 -22.10 22.97 -10.12
N THR A 810 -22.11 23.40 -8.85
CA THR A 810 -21.61 22.63 -7.69
C THR A 810 -22.74 22.26 -6.75
N ALA A 811 -22.98 20.96 -6.58
CA ALA A 811 -23.88 20.45 -5.54
C ALA A 811 -23.11 20.28 -4.22
N THR A 812 -23.78 20.49 -3.10
CA THR A 812 -23.33 20.07 -1.78
C THR A 812 -24.26 18.99 -1.24
N ILE A 813 -23.68 17.86 -0.83
CA ILE A 813 -24.38 16.69 -0.30
C ILE A 813 -24.06 16.64 1.20
N THR A 814 -25.06 16.75 2.06
CA THR A 814 -24.92 16.62 3.52
C THR A 814 -25.61 15.37 4.04
N ALA A 815 -25.15 14.85 5.17
CA ALA A 815 -25.75 13.72 5.88
C ALA A 815 -25.52 13.81 7.40
N ASP A 816 -25.76 12.69 8.09
CA ASP A 816 -25.72 12.53 9.54
C ASP A 816 -24.36 12.91 10.16
N ASP A 817 -24.38 13.30 11.44
CA ASP A 817 -23.22 13.76 12.24
C ASP A 817 -22.30 14.81 11.57
N GLY A 818 -22.81 15.52 10.54
CA GLY A 818 -22.12 16.63 9.88
C GLY A 818 -21.29 16.26 8.65
N VAL A 819 -21.43 15.03 8.13
CA VAL A 819 -20.80 14.63 6.86
C VAL A 819 -21.25 15.56 5.72
N SER A 820 -20.29 16.09 4.95
CA SER A 820 -20.55 17.00 3.83
C SER A 820 -19.53 16.78 2.71
N VAL A 821 -20.01 16.70 1.46
CA VAL A 821 -19.20 16.49 0.25
C VAL A 821 -19.70 17.43 -0.86
N GLN A 822 -18.79 18.03 -1.63
CA GLN A 822 -19.12 18.85 -2.79
C GLN A 822 -18.76 18.15 -4.09
N VAL A 823 -19.62 18.28 -5.11
CA VAL A 823 -19.42 17.68 -6.44
C VAL A 823 -19.81 18.68 -7.53
N THR A 824 -18.91 18.88 -8.50
CA THR A 824 -19.01 19.94 -9.51
C THR A 824 -19.03 19.35 -10.91
N ALA A 825 -19.90 19.88 -11.77
CA ALA A 825 -19.80 19.72 -13.22
C ALA A 825 -19.42 21.08 -13.84
N LEU A 826 -18.59 21.04 -14.90
CA LEU A 826 -18.08 22.22 -15.58
C LEU A 826 -18.45 22.17 -17.07
N ASN A 827 -19.08 23.24 -17.54
CA ASN A 827 -19.27 23.58 -18.95
C ASN A 827 -18.62 24.94 -19.22
N ARG A 828 -18.41 25.31 -20.49
CA ARG A 828 -17.82 26.62 -20.86
C ARG A 828 -18.36 27.08 -22.21
N ILE A 829 -18.48 28.39 -22.43
CA ILE A 829 -18.64 28.94 -23.78
C ILE A 829 -17.32 28.75 -24.55
N PRO A 830 -17.28 28.04 -25.69
CA PRO A 830 -16.03 27.82 -26.43
C PRO A 830 -15.32 29.12 -26.82
N ARG A 831 -13.99 29.08 -26.82
CA ARG A 831 -13.12 30.21 -27.19
C ARG A 831 -12.02 29.82 -28.17
N LYS A 832 -11.46 30.83 -28.85
CA LYS A 832 -10.30 30.70 -29.74
C LYS A 832 -9.01 31.03 -28.99
N ILE A 833 -8.13 30.04 -28.80
CA ILE A 833 -6.84 30.16 -28.11
C ILE A 833 -5.71 30.30 -29.14
N ARG A 834 -5.02 31.44 -29.13
CA ARG A 834 -3.96 31.77 -30.08
C ARG A 834 -2.59 31.32 -29.57
N VAL A 835 -1.74 30.80 -30.46
CA VAL A 835 -0.41 30.24 -30.14
C VAL A 835 0.65 30.76 -31.11
N MET A 836 1.77 31.26 -30.60
CA MET A 836 2.87 31.81 -31.40
C MET A 836 4.23 31.52 -30.74
N PRO A 837 5.32 31.25 -31.50
CA PRO A 837 6.63 30.97 -30.90
C PRO A 837 7.16 32.21 -30.19
N GLY A 838 7.38 32.10 -28.87
CA GLY A 838 7.83 33.22 -28.04
C GLY A 838 6.72 34.14 -27.53
N GLY A 839 5.44 33.84 -27.79
CA GLY A 839 4.31 34.49 -27.12
C GLY A 839 4.33 34.23 -25.61
N THR A 840 3.83 35.18 -24.81
CA THR A 840 3.89 35.12 -23.34
C THR A 840 2.55 35.37 -22.65
N GLY A 841 1.45 35.40 -23.40
CA GLY A 841 0.13 35.75 -22.88
C GLY A 841 -0.78 34.55 -22.59
N ASP A 842 -2.07 34.83 -22.44
CA ASP A 842 -3.11 33.89 -22.06
C ASP A 842 -3.79 33.18 -23.26
N GLY A 843 -3.48 33.58 -24.50
CA GLY A 843 -4.07 33.06 -25.74
C GLY A 843 -5.33 33.79 -26.20
N SER A 844 -5.80 34.82 -25.51
CA SER A 844 -7.04 35.56 -25.84
C SER A 844 -6.99 36.27 -27.19
N SER A 845 -5.82 36.77 -27.60
CA SER A 845 -5.55 37.36 -28.92
C SER A 845 -4.16 36.97 -29.42
N TRP A 846 -3.77 37.42 -30.62
CA TRP A 846 -2.42 37.22 -31.15
C TRP A 846 -1.35 37.98 -30.36
N ASP A 847 -1.61 39.20 -29.90
CA ASP A 847 -0.70 39.97 -29.02
C ASP A 847 -0.44 39.25 -27.69
N TYR A 848 -1.44 38.50 -27.22
CA TYR A 848 -1.38 37.71 -25.99
C TYR A 848 -1.25 36.20 -26.26
N ALA A 849 -0.70 35.78 -27.41
CA ALA A 849 -0.62 34.36 -27.76
C ALA A 849 0.17 33.51 -26.73
N LYS A 850 -0.25 32.24 -26.56
CA LYS A 850 0.46 31.22 -25.76
C LYS A 850 1.84 30.91 -26.36
N PRO A 851 2.86 30.58 -25.53
CA PRO A 851 4.20 30.20 -26.00
C PRO A 851 4.27 28.87 -26.75
N THR A 852 3.38 27.91 -26.44
CA THR A 852 3.41 26.55 -26.98
C THR A 852 2.02 25.96 -27.15
N ILE A 853 1.91 24.98 -28.06
CA ILE A 853 0.66 24.22 -28.28
C ILE A 853 0.27 23.45 -27.00
N LEU A 854 1.24 22.94 -26.23
CA LEU A 854 0.97 22.28 -24.95
C LEU A 854 0.34 23.24 -23.92
N ALA A 855 0.84 24.48 -23.82
CA ALA A 855 0.26 25.50 -22.93
C ALA A 855 -1.13 25.98 -23.36
N ALA A 856 -1.51 25.78 -24.63
CA ALA A 856 -2.88 25.96 -25.09
C ALA A 856 -3.75 24.74 -24.74
N LEU A 857 -3.30 23.52 -25.04
CA LEU A 857 -4.00 22.27 -24.73
C LEU A 857 -4.26 22.05 -23.22
N GLN A 858 -3.42 22.61 -22.35
CA GLN A 858 -3.60 22.60 -20.89
C GLN A 858 -4.64 23.61 -20.36
N ASP A 859 -5.07 24.56 -21.19
CA ASP A 859 -6.03 25.63 -20.85
C ASP A 859 -7.28 25.60 -21.76
N ALA A 860 -7.29 24.70 -22.74
CA ALA A 860 -8.41 24.43 -23.63
C ALA A 860 -9.44 23.50 -22.97
N PHE A 861 -10.69 23.65 -23.38
CA PHE A 861 -11.83 22.86 -22.90
C PHE A 861 -12.64 22.37 -24.11
N ALA A 862 -13.24 21.18 -24.04
CA ALA A 862 -13.85 20.53 -25.20
C ALA A 862 -14.79 21.49 -25.97
N GLY A 863 -14.59 21.64 -27.27
CA GLY A 863 -15.25 22.64 -28.13
C GLY A 863 -14.38 23.85 -28.49
N ASP A 864 -13.33 24.16 -27.71
CA ASP A 864 -12.38 25.23 -28.01
C ASP A 864 -11.59 24.99 -29.31
N GLU A 865 -11.13 26.08 -29.91
CA GLU A 865 -10.25 26.06 -31.08
C GLU A 865 -8.87 26.63 -30.75
N ILE A 866 -7.82 25.89 -31.12
CA ILE A 866 -6.42 26.29 -30.91
C ILE A 866 -5.83 26.70 -32.26
N TRP A 867 -5.63 28.00 -32.44
CA TRP A 867 -5.12 28.60 -33.68
C TRP A 867 -3.61 28.84 -33.56
N VAL A 868 -2.82 28.17 -34.39
CA VAL A 868 -1.36 28.07 -34.24
C VAL A 868 -0.63 28.77 -35.39
N ALA A 869 0.10 29.84 -35.05
CA ALA A 869 0.88 30.62 -36.01
C ALA A 869 2.06 29.83 -36.61
N ALA A 870 2.57 30.31 -37.74
CA ALA A 870 3.77 29.80 -38.40
C ALA A 870 4.95 29.73 -37.42
N GLY A 871 5.68 28.62 -37.43
CA GLY A 871 6.73 28.40 -36.44
C GLY A 871 7.10 26.94 -36.22
N THR A 872 8.05 26.70 -35.31
CA THR A 872 8.42 25.34 -34.88
C THR A 872 8.18 25.18 -33.39
N TYR A 873 7.23 24.32 -33.05
CA TYR A 873 6.84 23.96 -31.69
C TYR A 873 7.50 22.64 -31.31
N ILE A 874 8.19 22.63 -30.17
CA ILE A 874 9.04 21.52 -29.74
C ILE A 874 8.31 20.63 -28.74
N GLY A 875 8.33 19.32 -29.01
CA GLY A 875 7.78 18.29 -28.14
C GLY A 875 6.68 17.47 -28.80
N ALA A 876 6.42 16.31 -28.22
CA ALA A 876 5.20 15.54 -28.49
C ALA A 876 4.00 16.20 -27.81
N ILE A 877 2.83 16.19 -28.46
CA ILE A 877 1.57 16.66 -27.87
C ILE A 877 0.54 15.53 -27.76
N THR A 878 -0.34 15.62 -26.77
CA THR A 878 -1.56 14.80 -26.69
C THR A 878 -2.77 15.70 -26.90
N VAL A 879 -3.67 15.29 -27.78
CA VAL A 879 -4.89 16.03 -28.15
C VAL A 879 -6.12 15.34 -27.55
N PRO A 880 -6.79 15.93 -26.55
CA PRO A 880 -8.07 15.46 -26.00
C PRO A 880 -9.22 15.34 -27.01
N ASP A 881 -10.32 14.73 -26.56
CA ASP A 881 -11.62 14.79 -27.26
C ASP A 881 -12.14 16.24 -27.33
N GLY A 882 -12.88 16.57 -28.39
CA GLY A 882 -13.46 17.90 -28.60
C GLY A 882 -12.45 19.02 -28.91
N MET A 883 -11.18 18.72 -29.16
CA MET A 883 -10.14 19.72 -29.46
C MET A 883 -10.00 19.96 -30.96
N LYS A 884 -10.22 21.20 -31.41
CA LYS A 884 -9.88 21.60 -32.79
C LYS A 884 -8.53 22.31 -32.80
N LEU A 885 -7.52 21.70 -33.41
CA LEU A 885 -6.17 22.23 -33.53
C LEU A 885 -5.90 22.60 -34.99
N TYR A 886 -5.63 23.89 -35.24
CA TYR A 886 -5.49 24.45 -36.58
C TYR A 886 -4.15 25.17 -36.78
N GLY A 887 -3.42 24.79 -37.83
CA GLY A 887 -2.21 25.44 -38.33
C GLY A 887 -2.47 26.29 -39.57
N GLY A 888 -1.46 27.09 -39.95
CA GLY A 888 -1.50 27.95 -41.15
C GLY A 888 -1.74 29.44 -40.89
N PHE A 889 -1.61 29.92 -39.66
CA PHE A 889 -1.83 31.34 -39.34
C PHE A 889 -0.53 32.18 -39.42
N ALA A 890 -0.60 33.39 -39.93
CA ALA A 890 0.47 34.39 -39.87
C ALA A 890 0.58 35.01 -38.47
N GLY A 891 -0.52 34.99 -37.70
CA GLY A 891 -0.61 35.61 -36.38
C GLY A 891 -1.31 36.97 -36.39
N THR A 892 -2.21 37.18 -37.35
CA THR A 892 -3.01 38.43 -37.48
C THR A 892 -4.48 38.17 -37.77
N GLU A 893 -4.86 36.92 -38.02
CA GLU A 893 -6.16 36.53 -38.56
C GLU A 893 -7.33 36.64 -37.57
N THR A 894 -8.51 36.99 -38.09
CA THR A 894 -9.75 37.15 -37.31
C THR A 894 -10.73 35.98 -37.44
N SER A 895 -10.68 35.25 -38.56
CA SER A 895 -11.48 34.07 -38.90
C SER A 895 -10.59 32.86 -39.22
N GLN A 896 -11.15 31.65 -39.25
CA GLN A 896 -10.38 30.43 -39.55
C GLN A 896 -10.00 30.37 -41.05
N GLU A 897 -10.85 30.96 -41.88
CA GLU A 897 -10.82 30.96 -43.34
C GLU A 897 -9.71 31.84 -43.93
N GLU A 898 -9.15 32.76 -43.13
CA GLU A 898 -8.00 33.61 -43.51
C GLU A 898 -6.66 32.84 -43.55
N ARG A 899 -6.59 31.63 -42.95
CA ARG A 899 -5.34 30.87 -42.81
C ARG A 899 -4.79 30.35 -44.14
N ASN A 900 -3.46 30.23 -44.23
CA ASN A 900 -2.75 29.68 -45.39
C ASN A 900 -1.67 28.66 -44.97
N PRO A 901 -2.01 27.36 -44.84
CA PRO A 901 -1.08 26.30 -44.40
C PRO A 901 0.10 26.04 -45.34
N GLU A 902 0.04 26.49 -46.59
CA GLU A 902 1.12 26.36 -47.57
C GLU A 902 2.24 27.40 -47.34
N VAL A 903 1.88 28.59 -46.84
CA VAL A 903 2.82 29.70 -46.61
C VAL A 903 3.21 29.78 -45.13
N ASN A 904 2.23 29.71 -44.23
CA ASN A 904 2.38 29.98 -42.81
C ASN A 904 2.65 28.68 -42.02
N ILE A 905 3.75 28.01 -42.34
CA ILE A 905 3.98 26.62 -41.92
C ILE A 905 4.10 26.48 -40.37
N SER A 906 3.08 25.88 -39.75
CA SER A 906 3.08 25.48 -38.34
C SER A 906 3.68 24.07 -38.19
N ILE A 907 4.80 23.92 -37.47
CA ILE A 907 5.55 22.65 -37.35
C ILE A 907 5.50 22.09 -35.93
N ILE A 908 5.05 20.85 -35.79
CA ILE A 908 5.16 20.02 -34.57
C ILE A 908 6.40 19.13 -34.74
N ASP A 909 7.45 19.40 -33.96
CA ASP A 909 8.74 18.70 -34.03
C ASP A 909 9.02 17.95 -32.72
N ALA A 910 8.83 16.62 -32.77
CA ALA A 910 8.94 15.74 -31.60
C ALA A 910 10.38 15.51 -31.10
N LYS A 911 11.39 16.01 -31.81
CA LYS A 911 12.82 15.85 -31.47
C LYS A 911 13.24 14.41 -31.12
N TYR A 912 12.66 13.43 -31.81
CA TYR A 912 12.90 11.99 -31.62
C TYR A 912 12.40 11.40 -30.29
N ALA A 913 11.42 12.03 -29.63
CA ALA A 913 10.72 11.51 -28.46
C ALA A 913 9.23 11.24 -28.77
N GLY A 914 8.73 10.04 -28.41
CA GLY A 914 7.32 9.68 -28.52
C GLY A 914 6.72 9.73 -29.94
N SER A 915 5.39 9.67 -30.03
CA SER A 915 4.64 10.08 -31.22
C SER A 915 4.59 11.61 -31.27
N ALA A 916 4.71 12.23 -32.44
CA ALA A 916 4.66 13.71 -32.50
C ALA A 916 3.29 14.27 -32.09
N VAL A 917 2.21 13.57 -32.45
CA VAL A 917 0.85 13.78 -31.95
C VAL A 917 0.29 12.45 -31.43
N THR A 918 -0.28 12.47 -30.23
CA THR A 918 -1.09 11.38 -29.69
C THR A 918 -2.53 11.86 -29.58
N VAL A 919 -3.49 11.10 -30.09
CA VAL A 919 -4.92 11.39 -29.92
C VAL A 919 -5.42 10.63 -28.70
N ALA A 920 -6.23 11.28 -27.86
CA ALA A 920 -6.81 10.65 -26.67
C ALA A 920 -7.72 9.47 -27.05
N GLU A 921 -7.76 8.45 -26.20
CA GLU A 921 -8.64 7.29 -26.39
C GLU A 921 -10.11 7.72 -26.24
N GLY A 922 -10.98 7.22 -27.12
CA GLY A 922 -12.39 7.62 -27.17
C GLY A 922 -12.65 8.94 -27.92
N ALA A 923 -11.63 9.67 -28.37
CA ALA A 923 -11.82 10.94 -29.06
C ALA A 923 -12.61 10.79 -30.37
N THR A 924 -13.52 11.74 -30.60
CA THR A 924 -14.54 11.71 -31.64
C THR A 924 -14.14 12.55 -32.86
N SER A 925 -15.01 12.62 -33.87
CA SER A 925 -14.85 13.52 -35.02
C SER A 925 -14.95 15.01 -34.68
N SER A 926 -15.24 15.36 -33.41
CA SER A 926 -15.09 16.73 -32.90
C SER A 926 -13.63 17.10 -32.61
N THR A 927 -12.72 16.12 -32.52
CA THR A 927 -11.28 16.35 -32.48
C THR A 927 -10.72 16.48 -33.90
N VAL A 928 -10.06 17.62 -34.16
CA VAL A 928 -9.52 17.98 -35.47
C VAL A 928 -8.03 18.32 -35.35
N ILE A 929 -7.21 17.79 -36.27
CA ILE A 929 -5.80 18.12 -36.43
C ILE A 929 -5.60 18.53 -37.90
N ASP A 930 -5.50 19.83 -38.15
CA ASP A 930 -5.44 20.35 -39.53
C ASP A 930 -4.34 21.40 -39.75
N GLY A 931 -3.56 21.23 -40.82
CA GLY A 931 -2.65 22.25 -41.35
C GLY A 931 -1.23 22.25 -40.75
N PHE A 932 -0.79 21.13 -40.15
CA PHE A 932 0.52 21.03 -39.50
C PHE A 932 1.57 20.26 -40.30
N THR A 933 2.84 20.65 -40.18
CA THR A 933 3.96 19.75 -40.46
C THR A 933 4.31 18.95 -39.22
N ILE A 934 4.11 17.63 -39.26
CA ILE A 934 4.23 16.72 -38.11
C ILE A 934 5.44 15.81 -38.33
N ARG A 935 6.51 15.99 -37.53
CA ARG A 935 7.81 15.37 -37.82
C ARG A 935 8.64 14.88 -36.64
N ASN A 936 9.65 14.08 -36.99
CA ASN A 936 10.72 13.57 -36.14
C ASN A 936 10.28 12.64 -34.99
N GLY A 937 9.05 12.09 -34.99
CA GLY A 937 8.62 11.17 -33.93
C GLY A 937 9.21 9.76 -34.05
N LYS A 938 9.18 9.05 -32.91
CA LYS A 938 9.61 7.65 -32.71
C LYS A 938 8.48 6.68 -32.34
N GLY A 939 7.28 7.20 -32.12
CA GLY A 939 6.07 6.45 -31.78
C GLY A 939 5.84 6.26 -30.28
N THR A 940 4.62 5.89 -29.93
CA THR A 940 4.15 5.57 -28.58
C THR A 940 4.50 4.11 -28.26
N LYS A 941 4.86 3.86 -26.99
CA LYS A 941 5.14 2.51 -26.48
C LYS A 941 3.84 1.74 -26.31
N VAL A 942 3.69 0.63 -27.04
CA VAL A 942 2.57 -0.32 -26.91
C VAL A 942 3.11 -1.64 -26.36
N ILE A 943 2.42 -2.26 -25.40
CA ILE A 943 2.80 -3.56 -24.83
C ILE A 943 1.80 -4.60 -25.32
N VAL A 944 2.28 -5.66 -25.97
CA VAL A 944 1.46 -6.76 -26.48
C VAL A 944 2.07 -8.07 -25.98
N GLY A 945 1.46 -8.64 -24.93
CA GLY A 945 2.08 -9.70 -24.14
C GLY A 945 3.46 -9.27 -23.63
N ASN A 946 4.48 -10.10 -23.85
CA ASN A 946 5.86 -9.80 -23.43
C ASN A 946 6.64 -8.91 -24.43
N GLN A 947 6.02 -8.41 -25.51
CA GLN A 947 6.69 -7.56 -26.50
C GLN A 947 6.37 -6.07 -26.30
N THR A 948 7.42 -5.24 -26.36
CA THR A 948 7.31 -3.78 -26.43
C THR A 948 7.45 -3.32 -27.87
N MET A 949 6.41 -2.66 -28.38
CA MET A 949 6.31 -2.13 -29.73
C MET A 949 6.36 -0.59 -29.69
N MET A 950 6.83 0.03 -30.77
CA MET A 950 6.77 1.50 -30.96
C MET A 950 5.94 1.80 -32.20
N CYS A 951 4.87 2.56 -32.04
CA CYS A 951 3.84 2.74 -33.07
C CYS A 951 3.42 4.21 -33.24
N GLY A 952 3.02 4.63 -34.44
CA GLY A 952 2.41 5.94 -34.72
C GLY A 952 3.39 7.11 -34.69
N GLY A 953 4.44 7.06 -35.50
CA GLY A 953 5.57 8.00 -35.38
C GLY A 953 5.17 9.47 -35.48
N GLY A 954 4.42 9.84 -36.51
CA GLY A 954 3.81 11.17 -36.62
C GLY A 954 2.56 11.28 -35.75
N ILE A 955 1.56 10.44 -36.00
CA ILE A 955 0.29 10.43 -35.28
C ILE A 955 -0.02 9.02 -34.76
N TYR A 956 -0.39 8.94 -33.48
CA TYR A 956 -0.91 7.74 -32.83
C TYR A 956 -2.39 7.94 -32.44
N SER A 957 -3.28 7.08 -32.94
CA SER A 957 -4.71 7.12 -32.69
C SER A 957 -5.25 5.71 -32.43
N VAL A 958 -5.86 5.49 -31.26
CA VAL A 958 -6.41 4.19 -30.84
C VAL A 958 -7.78 4.41 -30.20
N ASN A 959 -8.75 3.58 -30.59
CA ASN A 959 -10.17 3.65 -30.20
C ASN A 959 -10.72 5.08 -30.34
N ALA A 960 -10.33 5.78 -31.40
CA ALA A 960 -10.62 7.19 -31.65
C ALA A 960 -10.84 7.46 -33.15
N SER A 961 -11.70 8.42 -33.45
CA SER A 961 -12.15 8.79 -34.80
C SER A 961 -11.95 10.28 -35.13
N PRO A 962 -10.75 10.85 -34.94
CA PRO A 962 -10.46 12.25 -35.25
C PRO A 962 -10.48 12.57 -36.75
N ILE A 963 -10.58 13.85 -37.07
CA ILE A 963 -10.32 14.38 -38.42
C ILE A 963 -8.85 14.82 -38.50
N ILE A 964 -8.12 14.29 -39.49
CA ILE A 964 -6.71 14.57 -39.77
C ILE A 964 -6.63 15.12 -41.20
N ALA A 965 -6.50 16.44 -41.35
CA ALA A 965 -6.65 17.12 -42.65
C ALA A 965 -5.48 18.03 -43.02
N HIS A 966 -5.14 18.16 -44.31
CA HIS A 966 -4.16 19.14 -44.81
C HIS A 966 -2.74 19.10 -44.15
N ASN A 967 -2.34 18.00 -43.51
CA ASN A 967 -1.07 17.91 -42.77
C ASN A 967 0.10 17.41 -43.65
N ARG A 968 1.32 17.86 -43.31
CA ARG A 968 2.60 17.38 -43.85
C ARG A 968 3.26 16.43 -42.85
N ILE A 969 2.94 15.14 -42.94
CA ILE A 969 3.40 14.12 -41.99
C ILE A 969 4.69 13.50 -42.53
N THR A 970 5.85 13.80 -41.93
CA THR A 970 7.15 13.49 -42.55
C THR A 970 8.30 13.20 -41.58
N ALA A 971 9.31 12.46 -42.06
CA ALA A 971 10.54 12.10 -41.33
C ALA A 971 10.33 11.34 -39.99
N ASN A 972 9.13 10.81 -39.75
CA ASN A 972 8.81 10.01 -38.58
C ASN A 972 9.30 8.57 -38.75
N ASN A 973 9.78 7.94 -37.68
CA ASN A 973 10.59 6.72 -37.79
C ASN A 973 10.41 5.78 -36.59
N VAL A 974 9.50 4.81 -36.74
CA VAL A 974 9.14 3.81 -35.72
C VAL A 974 9.79 2.45 -35.97
N THR A 975 9.90 1.64 -34.92
CA THR A 975 10.42 0.28 -35.03
C THR A 975 9.38 -0.77 -35.42
N HIS A 976 8.07 -0.51 -35.24
CA HIS A 976 7.01 -1.52 -35.44
C HIS A 976 5.87 -1.11 -36.39
N ARG A 977 5.01 -0.12 -36.08
CA ARG A 977 3.77 0.08 -36.87
C ARG A 977 3.39 1.53 -37.07
N GLY A 978 3.04 1.92 -38.30
CA GLY A 978 2.59 3.28 -38.62
C GLY A 978 3.72 4.30 -38.48
N GLY A 979 4.55 4.42 -39.50
CA GLY A 979 5.66 5.38 -39.51
C GLY A 979 5.14 6.82 -39.47
N GLY A 980 4.22 7.17 -40.38
CA GLY A 980 3.49 8.43 -40.36
C GLY A 980 2.31 8.39 -39.38
N ILE A 981 1.33 7.51 -39.61
CA ILE A 981 0.08 7.41 -38.84
C ILE A 981 -0.15 5.95 -38.39
N TYR A 982 -0.62 5.76 -37.16
CA TYR A 982 -1.12 4.48 -36.62
C TYR A 982 -2.56 4.63 -36.15
N CYS A 983 -3.47 3.83 -36.73
CA CYS A 983 -4.91 3.83 -36.45
C CYS A 983 -5.37 2.43 -36.05
N VAL A 984 -6.00 2.30 -34.88
CA VAL A 984 -6.59 1.04 -34.42
C VAL A 984 -7.92 1.29 -33.71
N GLY A 985 -8.94 0.46 -33.94
CA GLY A 985 -10.18 0.42 -33.15
C GLY A 985 -11.20 1.54 -33.39
N GLY A 986 -10.82 2.62 -34.09
CA GLY A 986 -11.71 3.71 -34.47
C GLY A 986 -11.80 3.92 -35.99
N ALA A 987 -12.56 4.93 -36.41
CA ALA A 987 -12.79 5.29 -37.81
C ALA A 987 -12.36 6.76 -38.08
N PRO A 988 -11.05 7.06 -38.06
CA PRO A 988 -10.55 8.40 -38.35
C PRO A 988 -10.71 8.77 -39.83
N THR A 989 -10.93 10.06 -40.09
CA THR A 989 -10.93 10.64 -41.44
C THR A 989 -9.56 11.25 -41.71
N ILE A 990 -8.80 10.64 -42.61
CA ILE A 990 -7.44 11.06 -43.02
C ILE A 990 -7.54 11.60 -44.43
N VAL A 991 -7.57 12.93 -44.58
CA VAL A 991 -8.01 13.58 -45.82
C VAL A 991 -7.09 14.72 -46.28
N ASP A 992 -6.83 14.82 -47.59
CA ASP A 992 -6.06 15.93 -48.18
C ASP A 992 -4.63 16.12 -47.59
N ASN A 993 -4.00 15.07 -47.01
CA ASN A 993 -2.67 15.16 -46.39
C ASN A 993 -1.51 14.82 -47.34
N LEU A 994 -0.32 15.37 -47.04
CA LEU A 994 0.97 14.99 -47.63
C LEU A 994 1.74 14.08 -46.65
N ILE A 995 1.76 12.76 -46.89
CA ILE A 995 2.34 11.76 -45.97
C ILE A 995 3.60 11.17 -46.62
N TYR A 996 4.78 11.61 -46.22
CA TYR A 996 6.00 11.29 -46.97
C TYR A 996 7.31 11.09 -46.20
N GLY A 997 8.13 10.17 -46.70
CA GLY A 997 9.46 9.88 -46.14
C GLY A 997 9.45 9.27 -44.73
N ASN A 998 8.31 8.76 -44.28
CA ASN A 998 8.15 8.11 -42.98
C ASN A 998 8.61 6.64 -43.04
N ILE A 999 9.00 6.09 -41.89
CA ILE A 999 9.68 4.79 -41.78
C ILE A 999 9.05 3.93 -40.67
N ALA A 1000 8.73 2.67 -41.00
CA ALA A 1000 8.37 1.62 -40.04
C ALA A 1000 9.28 0.40 -40.24
N ARG A 1001 10.45 0.38 -39.56
CA ARG A 1001 11.43 -0.72 -39.70
C ARG A 1001 12.38 -0.84 -38.51
N THR A 1002 12.90 -2.04 -38.31
CA THR A 1002 14.08 -2.33 -37.48
C THR A 1002 14.73 -3.63 -37.97
N GLN A 1003 15.86 -4.03 -37.38
CA GLN A 1003 16.57 -5.27 -37.75
C GLN A 1003 15.94 -6.54 -37.15
N ASN A 1004 15.23 -6.41 -36.02
CA ASN A 1004 14.85 -7.54 -35.16
C ASN A 1004 13.33 -7.77 -35.02
N TYR A 1005 12.49 -6.91 -35.63
CA TYR A 1005 11.03 -6.93 -35.47
C TYR A 1005 10.33 -6.55 -36.78
N THR A 1006 9.05 -6.92 -36.92
CA THR A 1006 8.29 -6.74 -38.16
C THR A 1006 7.62 -5.36 -38.23
N GLY A 1007 8.11 -4.55 -39.16
CA GLY A 1007 7.64 -3.21 -39.50
C GLY A 1007 6.48 -3.19 -40.50
N TYR A 1008 5.35 -2.57 -40.15
CA TYR A 1008 4.17 -2.45 -41.00
C TYR A 1008 3.72 -1.00 -41.17
N GLY A 1009 3.34 -0.60 -42.39
CA GLY A 1009 2.72 0.70 -42.65
C GLY A 1009 3.71 1.85 -42.53
N GLY A 1010 4.51 2.07 -43.58
CA GLY A 1010 5.50 3.14 -43.60
C GLY A 1010 4.85 4.53 -43.52
N GLY A 1011 3.83 4.76 -44.34
CA GLY A 1011 2.94 5.92 -44.25
C GLY A 1011 1.87 5.73 -43.17
N ILE A 1012 0.93 4.80 -43.37
CA ILE A 1012 -0.21 4.55 -42.48
C ILE A 1012 -0.29 3.06 -42.11
N TYR A 1013 -0.70 2.76 -40.88
CA TYR A 1013 -1.09 1.42 -40.44
C TYR A 1013 -2.53 1.43 -39.90
N CYS A 1014 -3.35 0.47 -40.34
CA CYS A 1014 -4.74 0.28 -39.91
C CYS A 1014 -4.97 -1.16 -39.40
N ALA A 1015 -5.57 -1.34 -38.23
CA ALA A 1015 -6.06 -2.64 -37.72
C ALA A 1015 -7.40 -2.46 -37.02
N THR A 1016 -8.36 -3.40 -37.17
CA THR A 1016 -9.70 -3.32 -36.57
C THR A 1016 -10.30 -1.91 -36.65
N SER A 1017 -10.27 -1.31 -37.84
CA SER A 1017 -10.46 0.12 -38.07
C SER A 1017 -10.97 0.36 -39.47
N ASP A 1018 -12.03 1.17 -39.58
CA ASP A 1018 -12.75 1.49 -40.80
C ASP A 1018 -12.45 2.95 -41.20
N ALA A 1019 -11.15 3.29 -41.22
CA ALA A 1019 -10.66 4.63 -41.53
C ALA A 1019 -11.00 5.06 -42.96
N VAL A 1020 -11.39 6.33 -43.13
CA VAL A 1020 -11.60 6.96 -44.44
C VAL A 1020 -10.31 7.68 -44.83
N ILE A 1021 -9.70 7.27 -45.94
CA ILE A 1021 -8.38 7.72 -46.39
C ILE A 1021 -8.54 8.29 -47.81
N GLU A 1022 -8.70 9.61 -47.90
CA GLU A 1022 -9.09 10.28 -49.14
C GLU A 1022 -8.14 11.40 -49.60
N ARG A 1023 -7.91 11.52 -50.92
CA ARG A 1023 -7.17 12.63 -51.57
C ARG A 1023 -5.76 12.89 -51.04
N ASN A 1024 -5.17 11.93 -50.31
CA ASN A 1024 -3.82 12.09 -49.74
C ASN A 1024 -2.75 11.83 -50.81
N SER A 1025 -1.62 12.54 -50.71
CA SER A 1025 -0.39 12.22 -51.44
C SER A 1025 0.56 11.44 -50.51
N ILE A 1026 0.67 10.13 -50.74
CA ILE A 1026 1.42 9.20 -49.90
C ILE A 1026 2.69 8.79 -50.66
N PHE A 1027 3.87 9.31 -50.32
CA PHE A 1027 5.06 9.11 -51.15
C PHE A 1027 6.40 8.88 -50.41
N SER A 1028 7.30 8.13 -51.03
CA SER A 1028 8.65 7.82 -50.50
C SER A 1028 8.69 7.17 -49.10
N ASN A 1029 7.58 6.66 -48.58
CA ASN A 1029 7.53 6.00 -47.26
C ASN A 1029 8.12 4.57 -47.32
N ARG A 1030 8.62 4.05 -46.19
CA ARG A 1030 9.36 2.78 -46.14
C ARG A 1030 8.92 1.87 -44.99
N ALA A 1031 8.60 0.61 -45.29
CA ALA A 1031 8.30 -0.44 -44.30
C ALA A 1031 9.20 -1.66 -44.48
N ASN A 1032 9.28 -2.52 -43.45
CA ASN A 1032 9.93 -3.83 -43.54
C ASN A 1032 9.36 -4.81 -42.49
N PRO A 1033 8.48 -5.77 -42.85
CA PRO A 1033 8.26 -6.26 -44.22
C PRO A 1033 7.19 -5.56 -45.06
N SER A 1034 6.15 -4.92 -44.49
CA SER A 1034 4.89 -4.75 -45.25
C SER A 1034 4.29 -3.35 -45.32
N GLY A 1035 3.69 -3.00 -46.46
CA GLY A 1035 2.89 -1.78 -46.65
C GLY A 1035 3.74 -0.53 -46.63
N GLY A 1036 4.40 -0.22 -47.74
CA GLY A 1036 5.28 0.95 -47.84
C GLY A 1036 4.50 2.26 -47.64
N GLY A 1037 3.40 2.42 -48.39
CA GLY A 1037 2.39 3.45 -48.14
C GLY A 1037 1.47 3.07 -46.98
N ILE A 1038 0.53 2.16 -47.20
CA ILE A 1038 -0.48 1.70 -46.22
C ILE A 1038 -0.32 0.20 -45.94
N ALA A 1039 -0.49 -0.19 -44.67
CA ALA A 1039 -0.72 -1.57 -44.26
C ALA A 1039 -2.09 -1.73 -43.58
N CYS A 1040 -2.97 -2.49 -44.20
CA CYS A 1040 -4.21 -3.01 -43.63
C CYS A 1040 -3.92 -4.37 -42.97
N ALA A 1041 -4.18 -4.46 -41.68
CA ALA A 1041 -3.97 -5.64 -40.85
C ALA A 1041 -5.32 -6.29 -40.46
N PRO A 1042 -5.36 -7.38 -39.65
CA PRO A 1042 -6.58 -8.11 -39.37
C PRO A 1042 -7.76 -7.24 -38.92
N GLY A 1043 -8.93 -7.52 -39.46
CA GLY A 1043 -10.19 -6.83 -39.14
C GLY A 1043 -10.28 -5.38 -39.61
N ALA A 1044 -9.33 -4.84 -40.38
CA ALA A 1044 -9.44 -3.49 -40.94
C ALA A 1044 -10.25 -3.47 -42.25
N SER A 1045 -11.19 -2.54 -42.38
CA SER A 1045 -12.02 -2.34 -43.59
C SER A 1045 -11.95 -0.88 -44.11
N PRO A 1046 -10.76 -0.26 -44.25
CA PRO A 1046 -10.66 1.16 -44.60
C PRO A 1046 -11.08 1.43 -46.05
N THR A 1047 -11.67 2.61 -46.27
CA THR A 1047 -11.93 3.18 -47.59
C THR A 1047 -10.72 4.01 -48.01
N ILE A 1048 -10.10 3.66 -49.14
CA ILE A 1048 -8.87 4.26 -49.66
C ILE A 1048 -9.15 4.77 -51.07
N MET A 1049 -9.50 6.05 -51.20
CA MET A 1049 -9.96 6.64 -52.47
C MET A 1049 -9.29 7.96 -52.85
N TYR A 1050 -9.17 8.22 -54.16
CA TYR A 1050 -8.65 9.49 -54.70
C TYR A 1050 -7.18 9.81 -54.32
N ASN A 1051 -6.44 8.86 -53.75
CA ASN A 1051 -5.07 9.10 -53.28
C ASN A 1051 -4.04 8.91 -54.40
N THR A 1052 -2.89 9.58 -54.28
CA THR A 1052 -1.71 9.35 -55.11
C THR A 1052 -0.60 8.69 -54.30
N PHE A 1053 -0.18 7.50 -54.74
CA PHE A 1053 0.88 6.70 -54.12
C PHE A 1053 2.14 6.69 -54.98
N THR A 1054 3.21 7.36 -54.56
CA THR A 1054 4.42 7.50 -55.38
C THR A 1054 5.69 7.02 -54.68
N ASP A 1055 6.45 6.14 -55.33
CA ASP A 1055 7.80 5.75 -54.90
C ASP A 1055 7.92 5.14 -53.48
N ASN A 1056 6.83 4.62 -52.90
CA ASN A 1056 6.82 3.94 -51.60
C ASN A 1056 7.52 2.56 -51.68
N GLY A 1057 7.95 2.00 -50.54
CA GLY A 1057 8.81 0.80 -50.53
C GLY A 1057 8.61 -0.17 -49.36
N ALA A 1058 8.51 -1.46 -49.65
CA ALA A 1058 8.39 -2.56 -48.67
C ALA A 1058 9.02 -3.87 -49.20
N MET A 1059 8.85 -5.00 -48.49
CA MET A 1059 8.97 -6.34 -49.07
C MET A 1059 7.65 -6.81 -49.68
N TRP A 1060 6.51 -6.53 -49.02
CA TRP A 1060 5.17 -6.90 -49.48
C TRP A 1060 4.25 -5.67 -49.50
N GLY A 1061 3.66 -5.36 -50.66
CA GLY A 1061 2.77 -4.19 -50.85
C GLY A 1061 3.53 -2.86 -50.78
N GLY A 1062 4.03 -2.39 -51.93
CA GLY A 1062 4.79 -1.15 -52.01
C GLY A 1062 3.92 0.07 -51.72
N ALA A 1063 2.76 0.18 -52.37
CA ALA A 1063 1.76 1.20 -52.08
C ALA A 1063 0.79 0.74 -50.98
N VAL A 1064 0.13 -0.41 -51.16
CA VAL A 1064 -0.86 -0.96 -50.20
C VAL A 1064 -0.57 -2.44 -49.95
N PHE A 1065 -0.62 -2.84 -48.68
CA PHE A 1065 -0.60 -4.23 -48.23
C PHE A 1065 -1.90 -4.53 -47.50
N CYS A 1066 -2.60 -5.61 -47.88
CA CYS A 1066 -3.76 -6.13 -47.16
C CYS A 1066 -3.67 -7.65 -47.00
N ASP A 1067 -4.13 -8.16 -45.86
CA ASP A 1067 -3.78 -9.50 -45.39
C ASP A 1067 -4.67 -9.96 -44.23
N THR A 1068 -4.87 -11.28 -44.09
CA THR A 1068 -5.52 -11.91 -42.92
C THR A 1068 -6.89 -11.30 -42.61
N GLU A 1069 -7.86 -11.62 -43.47
CA GLU A 1069 -9.29 -11.25 -43.34
C GLU A 1069 -9.61 -9.73 -43.41
N SER A 1070 -8.61 -8.86 -43.63
CA SER A 1070 -8.84 -7.43 -43.90
C SER A 1070 -9.67 -7.21 -45.17
N LYS A 1071 -10.54 -6.18 -45.18
CA LYS A 1071 -11.49 -5.88 -46.27
C LYS A 1071 -11.40 -4.43 -46.81
N PRO A 1072 -10.22 -3.94 -47.22
CA PRO A 1072 -10.10 -2.57 -47.72
C PRO A 1072 -10.77 -2.41 -49.09
N LEU A 1073 -11.45 -1.27 -49.26
CA LEU A 1073 -11.86 -0.75 -50.56
C LEU A 1073 -10.76 0.20 -51.06
N VAL A 1074 -10.11 -0.13 -52.17
CA VAL A 1074 -9.08 0.70 -52.82
C VAL A 1074 -9.59 1.09 -54.20
N ALA A 1075 -10.17 2.30 -54.31
CA ALA A 1075 -10.85 2.74 -55.53
C ALA A 1075 -10.43 4.13 -56.02
N ASN A 1076 -10.37 4.34 -57.34
CA ASN A 1076 -10.04 5.65 -57.95
C ASN A 1076 -8.66 6.20 -57.49
N ASN A 1077 -7.60 5.39 -57.37
CA ASN A 1077 -6.26 5.84 -56.95
C ASN A 1077 -5.20 5.78 -58.06
N TRP A 1078 -4.18 6.65 -57.97
CA TRP A 1078 -2.97 6.60 -58.78
C TRP A 1078 -1.82 5.92 -58.04
N ILE A 1079 -1.25 4.86 -58.63
CA ILE A 1079 -0.25 3.99 -57.99
C ILE A 1079 1.01 3.95 -58.86
N ILE A 1080 2.00 4.80 -58.56
CA ILE A 1080 3.11 5.15 -59.46
C ILE A 1080 4.47 4.78 -58.86
N GLY A 1081 5.23 3.91 -59.53
CA GLY A 1081 6.65 3.70 -59.22
C GLY A 1081 6.97 3.04 -57.86
N ASN A 1082 5.98 2.50 -57.15
CA ASN A 1082 6.13 1.88 -55.84
C ASN A 1082 6.87 0.52 -55.92
N LYS A 1083 7.53 0.10 -54.85
CA LYS A 1083 8.60 -0.92 -54.88
C LYS A 1083 8.40 -2.00 -53.82
N ALA A 1084 8.39 -3.26 -54.22
CA ALA A 1084 8.27 -4.41 -53.32
C ALA A 1084 9.05 -5.63 -53.82
N THR A 1085 9.11 -6.71 -53.03
CA THR A 1085 9.44 -8.06 -53.53
C THR A 1085 8.20 -8.70 -54.16
N LEU A 1086 7.05 -8.60 -53.49
CA LEU A 1086 5.74 -9.00 -54.02
C LEU A 1086 4.73 -7.84 -53.88
N GLY A 1087 3.96 -7.54 -54.92
CA GLY A 1087 2.94 -6.49 -54.89
C GLY A 1087 3.56 -5.11 -54.95
N GLY A 1088 4.17 -4.76 -56.09
CA GLY A 1088 4.83 -3.46 -56.29
C GLY A 1088 3.90 -2.28 -55.97
N GLY A 1089 2.65 -2.35 -56.45
CA GLY A 1089 1.55 -1.50 -55.99
C GLY A 1089 0.83 -2.16 -54.81
N PHE A 1090 0.05 -3.19 -55.11
CA PHE A 1090 -0.84 -3.87 -54.16
C PHE A 1090 -0.39 -5.30 -53.85
N PHE A 1091 -0.41 -5.68 -52.57
CA PHE A 1091 -0.33 -7.06 -52.11
C PHE A 1091 -1.61 -7.44 -51.36
N CYS A 1092 -2.21 -8.57 -51.70
CA CYS A 1092 -3.41 -9.14 -51.06
C CYS A 1092 -3.13 -10.59 -50.63
N GLY A 1093 -3.12 -10.85 -49.33
CA GLY A 1093 -2.69 -12.14 -48.75
C GLY A 1093 -3.70 -12.81 -47.83
N ARG A 1094 -3.54 -14.14 -47.65
CA ARG A 1094 -4.12 -14.94 -46.55
C ARG A 1094 -5.59 -14.61 -46.26
N SER A 1095 -6.48 -14.96 -47.18
CA SER A 1095 -7.93 -14.76 -47.04
C SER A 1095 -8.40 -13.29 -46.86
N ALA A 1096 -7.57 -12.30 -47.21
CA ALA A 1096 -8.06 -10.93 -47.38
C ALA A 1096 -9.09 -10.85 -48.52
N ASP A 1097 -10.08 -9.97 -48.32
CA ASP A 1097 -11.31 -9.87 -49.11
C ASP A 1097 -11.43 -8.42 -49.64
N ALA A 1098 -10.38 -7.99 -50.35
CA ALA A 1098 -10.17 -6.62 -50.78
C ALA A 1098 -10.80 -6.32 -52.15
N SER A 1099 -11.19 -5.07 -52.36
CA SER A 1099 -11.71 -4.57 -53.65
C SER A 1099 -10.75 -3.55 -54.25
N PHE A 1100 -10.14 -3.87 -55.39
CA PHE A 1100 -9.26 -3.01 -56.16
C PHE A 1100 -10.00 -2.57 -57.43
N ILE A 1101 -10.61 -1.39 -57.40
CA ILE A 1101 -11.55 -0.90 -58.43
C ILE A 1101 -11.02 0.40 -59.06
N ASN A 1102 -11.13 0.59 -60.38
CA ASN A 1102 -10.83 1.89 -61.01
C ASN A 1102 -9.43 2.48 -60.66
N ASN A 1103 -8.36 1.68 -60.49
CA ASN A 1103 -7.03 2.22 -60.15
C ASN A 1103 -6.10 2.27 -61.37
N THR A 1104 -5.16 3.22 -61.39
CA THR A 1104 -4.12 3.31 -62.43
C THR A 1104 -2.74 2.97 -61.85
N LEU A 1105 -2.24 1.76 -62.16
CA LEU A 1105 -0.98 1.20 -61.67
C LEU A 1105 0.11 1.27 -62.75
N VAL A 1106 1.09 2.16 -62.56
CA VAL A 1106 2.15 2.43 -63.56
C VAL A 1106 3.55 2.36 -62.96
N ARG A 1107 4.48 1.67 -63.65
CA ARG A 1107 5.92 1.57 -63.31
C ARG A 1107 6.26 1.01 -61.93
N ASN A 1108 5.32 0.36 -61.24
CA ASN A 1108 5.59 -0.29 -59.97
C ASN A 1108 6.54 -1.48 -60.16
N TYR A 1109 7.51 -1.63 -59.27
CA TYR A 1109 8.60 -2.59 -59.40
C TYR A 1109 8.51 -3.67 -58.34
N SER A 1110 8.44 -4.93 -58.78
CA SER A 1110 8.52 -6.08 -57.90
C SER A 1110 9.00 -7.33 -58.66
N SER A 1111 9.62 -8.25 -57.93
CA SER A 1111 10.22 -9.45 -58.49
C SER A 1111 10.28 -10.56 -57.43
N PRO A 1112 9.64 -11.72 -57.63
CA PRO A 1112 8.89 -12.14 -58.84
C PRO A 1112 7.42 -11.66 -58.87
N GLY A 1113 6.91 -10.97 -57.84
CA GLY A 1113 5.49 -10.62 -57.77
C GLY A 1113 5.08 -9.45 -58.68
N GLY A 1114 3.81 -9.42 -59.07
CA GLY A 1114 3.21 -8.36 -59.89
C GLY A 1114 3.00 -7.03 -59.19
N ALA A 1115 2.59 -6.03 -59.96
CA ALA A 1115 2.05 -4.76 -59.50
C ALA A 1115 0.83 -5.00 -58.60
N ILE A 1116 0.00 -5.99 -58.96
CA ILE A 1116 -0.97 -6.63 -58.07
C ILE A 1116 -0.48 -8.05 -57.80
N ALA A 1117 -0.27 -8.40 -56.52
CA ALA A 1117 0.14 -9.74 -56.10
C ALA A 1117 -0.87 -10.34 -55.12
N ILE A 1118 -1.43 -11.50 -55.52
CA ILE A 1118 -2.51 -12.20 -54.82
C ILE A 1118 -1.94 -13.50 -54.27
N TYR A 1119 -1.92 -13.66 -52.95
CA TYR A 1119 -1.32 -14.81 -52.25
C TYR A 1119 -2.33 -15.53 -51.36
N SER A 1120 -2.96 -16.59 -51.87
CA SER A 1120 -4.01 -17.34 -51.16
C SER A 1120 -5.14 -16.42 -50.64
N ALA A 1121 -5.68 -15.59 -51.53
CA ALA A 1121 -6.72 -14.59 -51.28
C ALA A 1121 -7.61 -14.46 -52.54
N GLN A 1122 -8.77 -13.81 -52.41
CA GLN A 1122 -9.82 -13.77 -53.44
C GLN A 1122 -10.34 -12.36 -53.79
N PRO A 1123 -9.47 -11.33 -53.91
CA PRO A 1123 -9.92 -9.96 -54.14
C PRO A 1123 -10.73 -9.79 -55.43
N ILE A 1124 -11.58 -8.77 -55.44
CA ILE A 1124 -12.16 -8.22 -56.67
C ILE A 1124 -11.12 -7.27 -57.27
N VAL A 1125 -10.77 -7.48 -58.53
CA VAL A 1125 -9.85 -6.63 -59.29
C VAL A 1125 -10.56 -6.24 -60.59
N ALA A 1126 -11.15 -5.05 -60.62
CA ALA A 1126 -11.95 -4.60 -61.75
C ALA A 1126 -11.66 -3.17 -62.19
N ASN A 1127 -11.84 -2.89 -63.49
CA ASN A 1127 -11.67 -1.55 -64.08
C ASN A 1127 -10.27 -0.92 -63.84
N ASN A 1128 -9.22 -1.70 -63.58
CA ASN A 1128 -7.88 -1.13 -63.33
C ASN A 1128 -7.04 -1.05 -64.61
N ILE A 1129 -6.23 0.01 -64.76
CA ILE A 1129 -5.12 0.02 -65.72
C ILE A 1129 -3.85 -0.47 -65.02
N VAL A 1130 -3.14 -1.44 -65.59
CA VAL A 1130 -1.90 -1.99 -65.06
C VAL A 1130 -0.86 -2.09 -66.19
N THR A 1131 -0.01 -1.08 -66.34
CA THR A 1131 0.96 -0.99 -67.45
C THR A 1131 2.36 -0.55 -67.06
N ALA A 1132 3.37 -0.99 -67.81
CA ALA A 1132 4.79 -0.68 -67.63
C ALA A 1132 5.39 -1.02 -66.24
N ASN A 1133 4.69 -1.84 -65.43
CA ASN A 1133 5.19 -2.38 -64.17
C ASN A 1133 6.15 -3.56 -64.45
N ALA A 1134 6.85 -4.07 -63.44
CA ALA A 1134 7.76 -5.22 -63.62
C ALA A 1134 7.02 -6.50 -64.08
N VAL A 1135 5.92 -6.83 -63.41
CA VAL A 1135 4.91 -7.83 -63.80
C VAL A 1135 3.55 -7.17 -63.55
N GLY A 1136 2.53 -7.49 -64.35
CA GLY A 1136 1.18 -6.92 -64.20
C GLY A 1136 0.41 -7.50 -63.00
N ILE A 1137 -0.51 -8.42 -63.27
CA ILE A 1137 -1.29 -9.13 -62.24
C ILE A 1137 -0.66 -10.50 -61.96
N SER A 1138 -0.59 -10.91 -60.69
CA SER A 1138 0.03 -12.19 -60.32
C SER A 1138 -0.71 -12.93 -59.21
N LYS A 1139 -0.71 -14.26 -59.28
CA LYS A 1139 -1.29 -15.16 -58.27
C LYS A 1139 -0.27 -16.21 -57.82
N ALA A 1140 -0.23 -16.48 -56.53
CA ALA A 1140 0.44 -17.64 -55.95
C ALA A 1140 -0.40 -18.27 -54.82
N GLY A 1141 -0.15 -19.55 -54.54
CA GLY A 1141 -0.88 -20.33 -53.54
C GLY A 1141 -2.18 -20.95 -54.05
N ASN A 1142 -2.58 -22.02 -53.37
CA ASN A 1142 -3.57 -23.01 -53.84
C ASN A 1142 -5.01 -22.74 -53.35
N LEU A 1143 -5.24 -21.61 -52.68
CA LEU A 1143 -6.56 -21.26 -52.12
C LEU A 1143 -7.21 -20.16 -52.95
N ASN A 1144 -8.40 -20.48 -53.46
CA ASN A 1144 -9.37 -19.64 -54.16
C ASN A 1144 -8.88 -18.97 -55.46
N THR A 1145 -9.82 -18.35 -56.18
CA THR A 1145 -9.61 -17.65 -57.47
C THR A 1145 -10.14 -16.23 -57.31
N PRO A 1146 -9.36 -15.18 -57.62
CA PRO A 1146 -9.84 -13.79 -57.57
C PRO A 1146 -10.76 -13.47 -58.74
N THR A 1147 -11.58 -12.45 -58.59
CA THR A 1147 -12.42 -11.93 -59.68
C THR A 1147 -11.63 -10.92 -60.50
N LEU A 1148 -11.41 -11.20 -61.79
CA LEU A 1148 -10.82 -10.26 -62.75
C LEU A 1148 -11.89 -9.85 -63.77
N ALA A 1149 -12.17 -8.56 -63.90
CA ALA A 1149 -13.14 -8.02 -64.86
C ALA A 1149 -12.72 -6.65 -65.40
N ASN A 1150 -12.71 -6.50 -66.73
CA ASN A 1150 -12.54 -5.21 -67.42
C ASN A 1150 -11.26 -4.43 -67.00
N ASN A 1151 -10.15 -5.13 -66.72
CA ASN A 1151 -8.86 -4.49 -66.45
C ASN A 1151 -8.07 -4.30 -67.76
N CYS A 1152 -7.44 -3.15 -67.95
CA CYS A 1152 -6.50 -2.92 -69.06
C CYS A 1152 -5.08 -3.25 -68.58
N VAL A 1153 -4.56 -4.42 -68.94
CA VAL A 1153 -3.27 -4.93 -68.47
C VAL A 1153 -2.36 -5.17 -69.67
N TYR A 1154 -1.37 -4.30 -69.83
CA TYR A 1154 -0.63 -4.21 -71.09
C TYR A 1154 0.84 -3.83 -70.88
N LYS A 1155 1.74 -4.57 -71.54
CA LYS A 1155 3.15 -4.21 -71.74
C LYS A 1155 3.90 -3.96 -70.41
N ASN A 1156 3.62 -4.78 -69.42
CA ASN A 1156 4.46 -4.93 -68.24
C ASN A 1156 5.76 -5.69 -68.61
N LEU A 1157 6.87 -5.38 -67.93
CA LEU A 1157 8.24 -5.61 -68.43
C LEU A 1157 8.65 -7.09 -68.58
N LEU A 1158 8.09 -7.98 -67.75
CA LEU A 1158 8.38 -9.42 -67.78
C LEU A 1158 7.18 -10.25 -68.26
N THR A 1159 5.97 -9.94 -67.77
CA THR A 1159 4.70 -10.48 -68.24
C THR A 1159 3.53 -9.65 -67.69
N ASP A 1160 2.44 -9.58 -68.45
CA ASP A 1160 1.19 -8.95 -68.03
C ASP A 1160 0.46 -9.79 -66.97
N TYR A 1161 0.54 -11.12 -67.04
CA TYR A 1161 -0.06 -12.05 -66.08
C TYR A 1161 0.92 -13.14 -65.65
N LEU A 1162 0.93 -13.50 -64.35
CA LEU A 1162 1.82 -14.53 -63.80
C LEU A 1162 1.10 -15.45 -62.79
N GLY A 1163 1.03 -16.75 -63.08
CA GLY A 1163 0.35 -17.73 -62.22
C GLY A 1163 -1.18 -17.67 -62.25
N ILE A 1164 -1.73 -16.86 -63.16
CA ILE A 1164 -3.16 -16.63 -63.39
C ILE A 1164 -3.36 -16.29 -64.89
N SER A 1165 -4.55 -16.57 -65.42
CA SER A 1165 -4.96 -16.14 -66.77
C SER A 1165 -5.67 -14.78 -66.71
N ALA A 1166 -5.77 -14.10 -67.85
CA ALA A 1166 -6.63 -12.93 -67.99
C ALA A 1166 -8.10 -13.24 -67.63
N GLY A 1167 -8.82 -12.24 -67.09
CA GLY A 1167 -10.26 -12.23 -67.04
C GLY A 1167 -10.88 -12.19 -68.45
N ALA A 1168 -12.10 -12.70 -68.60
CA ALA A 1168 -12.75 -12.84 -69.91
C ALA A 1168 -13.10 -11.49 -70.58
N THR A 1169 -13.07 -10.40 -69.82
CA THR A 1169 -13.30 -9.01 -70.27
C THR A 1169 -12.07 -8.10 -70.12
N ASP A 1170 -10.91 -8.63 -69.73
CA ASP A 1170 -9.69 -7.84 -69.59
C ASP A 1170 -9.11 -7.44 -70.97
N ILE A 1171 -8.60 -6.21 -71.08
CA ILE A 1171 -8.09 -5.58 -72.30
C ILE A 1171 -6.55 -5.65 -72.35
N MET A 1172 -6.02 -6.02 -73.53
CA MET A 1172 -4.59 -6.26 -73.80
C MET A 1172 -4.00 -5.21 -74.76
N ALA A 1173 -4.46 -3.96 -74.67
CA ALA A 1173 -4.15 -2.89 -75.60
C ALA A 1173 -3.49 -1.70 -74.89
N ASP A 1174 -2.86 -0.80 -75.64
CA ASP A 1174 -2.27 0.40 -75.06
C ASP A 1174 -3.38 1.28 -74.47
N PRO A 1175 -3.31 1.69 -73.18
CA PRO A 1175 -4.31 2.58 -72.60
C PRO A 1175 -4.27 4.00 -73.19
N MET A 1176 -3.30 4.32 -74.06
CA MET A 1176 -3.21 5.58 -74.80
C MET A 1176 -3.35 6.81 -73.90
N PHE A 1177 -2.53 6.86 -72.85
CA PHE A 1177 -2.41 8.02 -71.97
C PHE A 1177 -1.94 9.27 -72.73
N VAL A 1178 -2.44 10.45 -72.35
CA VAL A 1178 -2.08 11.75 -72.94
C VAL A 1178 -0.56 11.98 -72.96
N SER A 1179 0.14 11.69 -71.86
CA SER A 1179 1.61 11.68 -71.85
C SER A 1179 2.17 10.83 -70.71
N ALA A 1180 2.22 9.52 -70.96
CA ALA A 1180 2.79 8.54 -70.04
C ALA A 1180 4.26 8.83 -69.64
N THR A 1181 5.02 9.58 -70.43
CA THR A 1181 6.41 9.96 -70.16
C THR A 1181 6.56 11.13 -69.18
N THR A 1182 5.62 12.07 -69.16
CA THR A 1182 5.60 13.20 -68.21
C THR A 1182 4.78 12.91 -66.95
N GLY A 1183 4.10 11.76 -66.91
CA GLY A 1183 3.24 11.35 -65.80
C GLY A 1183 1.77 11.79 -65.94
N ASP A 1184 1.36 12.24 -67.13
CA ASP A 1184 -0.04 12.53 -67.43
C ASP A 1184 -0.73 11.23 -67.86
N TYR A 1185 -1.43 10.61 -66.91
CA TYR A 1185 -2.14 9.34 -67.06
C TYR A 1185 -3.64 9.50 -67.33
N ARG A 1186 -4.08 10.68 -67.78
CA ARG A 1186 -5.41 10.85 -68.36
C ARG A 1186 -5.52 10.08 -69.67
N LEU A 1187 -6.71 9.59 -70.01
CA LEU A 1187 -6.96 8.91 -71.28
C LEU A 1187 -7.01 9.93 -72.42
N SER A 1188 -6.46 9.58 -73.58
CA SER A 1188 -6.71 10.32 -74.82
C SER A 1188 -7.97 9.80 -75.51
N ALA A 1189 -8.60 10.64 -76.35
CA ALA A 1189 -9.89 10.38 -77.01
C ALA A 1189 -9.95 9.16 -77.98
N LEU A 1190 -8.87 8.39 -78.10
CA LEU A 1190 -8.79 7.14 -78.88
C LEU A 1190 -8.49 5.92 -77.99
N SER A 1191 -8.52 6.08 -76.66
CA SER A 1191 -8.16 5.02 -75.72
C SER A 1191 -9.19 3.88 -75.72
N PRO A 1192 -8.74 2.61 -75.74
CA PRO A 1192 -9.61 1.44 -75.59
C PRO A 1192 -10.10 1.24 -74.14
N CYS A 1193 -9.75 2.15 -73.21
CA CYS A 1193 -10.24 2.17 -71.84
C CYS A 1193 -11.53 2.99 -71.65
N ILE A 1194 -11.90 3.84 -72.63
CA ILE A 1194 -13.09 4.69 -72.56
C ILE A 1194 -14.35 3.83 -72.75
N ASP A 1195 -15.39 4.06 -71.93
CA ASP A 1195 -16.68 3.32 -71.97
C ASP A 1195 -16.53 1.78 -71.80
N ALA A 1196 -15.39 1.31 -71.29
CA ALA A 1196 -14.98 -0.11 -71.38
C ALA A 1196 -15.02 -0.88 -70.04
N GLY A 1197 -15.32 -0.22 -68.93
CA GLY A 1197 -15.39 -0.82 -67.60
C GLY A 1197 -16.69 -1.57 -67.32
N VAL A 1198 -16.91 -1.91 -66.04
CA VAL A 1198 -18.16 -2.50 -65.55
C VAL A 1198 -18.66 -1.73 -64.32
N ASP A 1199 -19.87 -1.19 -64.42
CA ASP A 1199 -20.47 -0.29 -63.43
C ASP A 1199 -20.86 -0.99 -62.12
N THR A 1200 -20.97 -2.33 -62.12
CA THR A 1200 -21.43 -3.14 -60.98
C THR A 1200 -20.56 -3.00 -59.72
N TYR A 1201 -19.34 -2.46 -59.84
CA TYR A 1201 -18.43 -2.20 -58.72
C TYR A 1201 -18.27 -0.72 -58.38
N VAL A 1202 -19.09 0.17 -58.96
CA VAL A 1202 -19.02 1.63 -58.84
C VAL A 1202 -20.31 2.13 -58.18
N GLN A 1203 -20.22 3.11 -57.28
CA GLN A 1203 -21.42 3.75 -56.72
C GLN A 1203 -21.80 4.99 -57.55
N PRO A 1204 -23.10 5.37 -57.65
CA PRO A 1204 -23.54 6.47 -58.51
C PRO A 1204 -23.01 7.86 -58.13
N ASP A 1205 -22.47 8.01 -56.93
CA ASP A 1205 -21.90 9.24 -56.36
C ASP A 1205 -20.36 9.29 -56.41
N TRP A 1206 -19.70 8.24 -56.91
CA TRP A 1206 -18.24 8.22 -57.05
C TRP A 1206 -17.75 9.18 -58.13
N THR A 1207 -16.63 9.81 -57.85
CA THR A 1207 -15.91 10.67 -58.79
C THR A 1207 -14.59 10.05 -59.27
N ASP A 1208 -13.95 10.66 -60.26
CA ASP A 1208 -12.58 10.33 -60.68
C ASP A 1208 -11.55 11.14 -59.87
N VAL A 1209 -10.25 10.94 -60.13
CA VAL A 1209 -9.18 11.69 -59.46
C VAL A 1209 -9.17 13.21 -59.71
N TYR A 1210 -10.04 13.72 -60.59
CA TYR A 1210 -10.25 15.16 -60.82
C TYR A 1210 -11.60 15.67 -60.31
N GLY A 1211 -12.46 14.82 -59.76
CA GLY A 1211 -13.77 15.18 -59.21
C GLY A 1211 -14.95 15.09 -60.18
N ASN A 1212 -14.76 14.56 -61.40
CA ASN A 1212 -15.85 14.31 -62.35
C ASN A 1212 -16.58 13.00 -61.99
N LEU A 1213 -17.86 12.83 -62.34
CA LEU A 1213 -18.59 11.57 -62.06
C LEU A 1213 -17.97 10.35 -62.78
N ARG A 1214 -18.01 9.17 -62.16
CA ARG A 1214 -17.46 7.90 -62.69
C ARG A 1214 -18.30 7.17 -63.73
N ILE A 1215 -19.39 7.77 -64.21
CA ILE A 1215 -20.13 7.29 -65.37
C ILE A 1215 -20.57 8.54 -66.14
N SER A 1216 -19.71 9.01 -67.04
CA SER A 1216 -19.99 10.17 -67.90
C SER A 1216 -20.53 9.74 -69.28
N GLY A 1217 -20.17 8.55 -69.74
CA GLY A 1217 -20.61 7.96 -71.00
C GLY A 1217 -21.69 6.87 -70.85
N THR A 1218 -21.49 5.77 -71.57
CA THR A 1218 -22.32 4.56 -71.57
C THR A 1218 -22.01 3.64 -70.39
N ASN A 1219 -20.73 3.53 -70.01
CA ASN A 1219 -20.23 2.76 -68.88
C ASN A 1219 -19.00 3.47 -68.28
N VAL A 1220 -18.60 3.09 -67.05
CA VAL A 1220 -17.40 3.62 -66.38
C VAL A 1220 -16.11 3.38 -67.18
N ASP A 1221 -15.20 4.36 -67.19
CA ASP A 1221 -13.87 4.19 -67.81
C ASP A 1221 -12.96 3.23 -67.04
N ILE A 1222 -12.12 2.47 -67.73
CA ILE A 1222 -11.07 1.67 -67.09
C ILE A 1222 -9.93 2.60 -66.64
N GLY A 1223 -9.62 2.59 -65.34
CA GLY A 1223 -8.59 3.42 -64.70
C GLY A 1223 -9.17 4.40 -63.68
N ALA A 1224 -8.32 5.25 -63.10
CA ALA A 1224 -8.71 6.21 -62.06
C ALA A 1224 -9.18 7.58 -62.59
N TYR A 1225 -9.19 7.76 -63.91
CA TYR A 1225 -9.64 8.96 -64.61
C TYR A 1225 -10.91 8.64 -65.39
N GLU A 1226 -11.82 9.60 -65.51
CA GLU A 1226 -12.99 9.52 -66.40
C GLU A 1226 -12.82 10.52 -67.55
N TYR A 1227 -12.75 10.02 -68.78
CA TYR A 1227 -12.71 10.86 -69.96
C TYR A 1227 -14.03 11.60 -70.15
N GLN A 1228 -14.00 12.91 -69.99
CA GLN A 1228 -15.13 13.77 -70.32
C GLN A 1228 -15.12 14.05 -71.83
N GLN A 1229 -16.21 13.73 -72.52
CA GLN A 1229 -16.43 14.20 -73.88
C GLN A 1229 -16.69 15.72 -73.85
N GLU A 1230 -16.02 16.48 -74.70
CA GLU A 1230 -16.35 17.90 -74.93
C GLU A 1230 -17.62 17.98 -75.82
N GLU A 1231 -18.57 18.87 -75.49
CA GLU A 1231 -19.79 19.13 -76.28
C GLU A 1231 -19.53 19.82 -77.64
#